data_AF-A0A935XK00-F1
#
_entry.id   AF-A0A935XK00-F1
#
_cell.length_a   1.000
_cell.length_b   1.000
_cell.length_c   1.000
_cell.angle_alpha   90.00
_cell.angle_beta   90.00
_cell.angle_gamma   90.00
#
_symmetry.space_group_name_H-M   'P 1'
#
loop_
_entity.id
_entity.type
_entity.pdbx_description
1 polymer ?
#
loop_
_entity_poly.entity_id
_entity_poly.type
_entity_poly.pdbx_seq_one_letter_code
_entity_poly.pdbx_strand_id
1 'polypeptide(L)'
;MRTRTAPRSSAALLTLTALAQFALALTPLHGVRAQSTSPQARSERPIAPVTATDLLQIVTSQVADLSDDGRWLAVLQQTRADGFGTDVRRDGDPSYIRPAAARLVSINTATGQHQAVFSEPRVLRSPVWSHDGSRLAFLALRGDRLQPLIWDRVSGRTRTLSVPAGWYVAENSDVRWSRDGSRVIVALRRDRWRGRVTAEFARMTQGPVFVQDGRDPFLAWDRLRREGNVRAVYSLDAVTSQPRELLPEGMISAYQVSEDDSLVTWEDDITRQTDYDVIFGTERRLMARVAGEAAQVVLPSLKGVTLAWSSDGRQLAWSREGKVWVQRAGGGSPARQLAGPDSAASSTGRAATDTSAAARAEREAQRFTVVRWSPRGDALLLSNREGFWVAPADGAPRTRVVASSDSGTAPRYQPIDWSADGRHLYFSIASRTEWGRGIARYDRESKTLQELVKDTRLYGGVRLAKAGDVLVYSSGEGNRPQELYVADAGMRNARRVTDGNPQLAGKAFARTRLITYHDMDGATRYGVAYLPADYDASKRYPTLFNIYEEFFDDTFDPTINVLTASGYVVVKPSVGFETGFPGEAWAKGVTAAANHLIEAGIADSARLGVFGTSYGGYATNLLITQTKRFRAAANISGKVDMISFYTDSPRLGVRNIHAAEKSQDRLGATLWQQPQKYVAHSAVMFADRITTPLLLMTGALDPNVPADNTREMFYALRRLGKDVTWVNYMNGGHGTPSTTPADFVDFHDRLVAFFDRHLKGAPGERVVEAIAFTGEPLSRAVPPAATLARMEQQLADARSAWRRTPANADSIIWYGRRTAYPGRFNEAIAIFSDGIATFPGDARFYRHRGHRYISTRQLDKAIADLEKAYDLTKHAPDEVEPDGQPNARNIPTSTLKGNIRYHLALAYYLNGDFAKALPLYQEDVTASRGNPDMLVASSHWLYMTLRRLGRNGEAAKVLVPIRKDMDIIENGAYHKLLLLYKGELTPGELLGRFGTDGGLEDITTAYGVGNWHLYNGRRAEAETIFRRIVSARGQWASFGYLAAEAELARMR
;
A
#
# COMPACT_ATOMS: atom_id res chain seq x y z
N MET A 1 41.65 14.08 37.43
CA MET A 1 41.92 13.16 38.56
C MET A 1 40.59 12.85 39.24
N ARG A 2 40.31 11.59 39.59
CA ARG A 2 39.24 11.07 40.50
C ARG A 2 37.97 11.93 40.81
N THR A 3 36.80 11.45 40.35
CA THR A 3 35.52 11.24 41.11
C THR A 3 34.79 12.44 41.81
N ARG A 4 33.49 12.43 42.18
CA ARG A 4 32.42 11.40 42.31
C ARG A 4 30.99 12.02 42.35
N THR A 5 30.02 11.40 41.66
CA THR A 5 28.59 11.13 42.00
C THR A 5 27.72 11.96 43.00
N ALA A 6 26.51 12.35 42.54
CA ALA A 6 25.16 12.20 43.18
C ALA A 6 24.86 12.85 44.56
N PRO A 7 23.60 12.84 45.11
CA PRO A 7 22.25 12.49 44.59
C PRO A 7 21.33 13.73 44.34
N ARG A 8 20.08 13.74 43.83
CA ARG A 8 18.90 12.83 43.67
C ARG A 8 17.80 12.98 44.78
N SER A 9 16.52 12.86 44.37
CA SER A 9 15.23 12.80 45.15
C SER A 9 14.69 14.10 45.78
N SER A 10 13.38 14.30 46.06
CA SER A 10 12.11 13.75 45.50
C SER A 10 10.89 14.63 45.89
N ALA A 11 9.70 14.40 45.31
CA ALA A 11 8.54 15.30 45.36
C ALA A 11 7.42 14.98 46.38
N ALA A 12 6.71 16.03 46.85
CA ALA A 12 5.29 16.11 47.28
C ALA A 12 4.90 17.62 47.25
N LEU A 13 3.78 18.17 46.72
CA LEU A 13 2.38 17.76 46.44
C LEU A 13 1.39 18.15 47.58
N LEU A 14 0.21 18.71 47.22
CA LEU A 14 -0.90 19.31 48.04
C LEU A 14 -0.81 20.85 48.27
N THR A 15 -1.87 21.68 48.25
CA THR A 15 -3.14 21.75 47.45
C THR A 15 -3.85 23.13 47.61
N LEU A 16 -4.75 23.49 46.67
CA LEU A 16 -6.01 24.29 46.83
C LEU A 16 -6.00 25.80 47.24
N THR A 17 -6.46 26.67 46.30
CA THR A 17 -7.49 27.77 46.40
C THR A 17 -7.50 28.84 47.54
N ALA A 18 -7.94 30.11 47.36
CA ALA A 18 -8.34 30.94 46.19
C ALA A 18 -8.68 32.43 46.56
N LEU A 19 -9.02 33.24 45.54
CA LEU A 19 -9.96 34.40 45.52
C LEU A 19 -9.55 35.86 45.89
N ALA A 20 -10.42 36.80 45.45
CA ALA A 20 -10.41 38.29 45.48
C ALA A 20 -9.32 39.01 44.64
N GLN A 21 -9.54 39.87 43.63
CA GLN A 21 -10.59 40.82 43.13
C GLN A 21 -10.60 42.26 43.70
N PHE A 22 -10.34 43.25 42.79
CA PHE A 22 -10.89 44.62 42.61
C PHE A 22 -9.98 45.33 41.55
N ALA A 23 -10.36 46.27 40.68
CA ALA A 23 -11.59 46.97 40.25
C ALA A 23 -11.46 47.28 38.72
N LEU A 24 -12.50 47.27 37.85
CA LEU A 24 -13.46 48.35 37.50
C LEU A 24 -12.80 49.74 37.25
N ALA A 25 -13.09 50.52 36.18
CA ALA A 25 -13.93 50.40 34.97
C ALA A 25 -13.40 51.39 33.86
N LEU A 26 -14.03 51.79 32.73
CA LEU A 26 -15.35 51.60 32.08
C LEU A 26 -15.21 51.78 30.51
N THR A 27 -16.19 52.37 29.80
CA THR A 27 -16.35 52.54 28.32
C THR A 27 -17.17 53.86 28.04
N PRO A 28 -17.75 54.24 26.85
CA PRO A 28 -17.96 53.61 25.52
C PRO A 28 -17.54 54.52 24.30
N LEU A 29 -17.81 54.28 22.99
CA LEU A 29 -19.07 54.06 22.24
C LEU A 29 -18.95 53.11 21.00
N HIS A 30 -20.05 52.41 20.73
CA HIS A 30 -20.66 51.91 19.47
C HIS A 30 -19.91 52.01 18.11
N GLY A 31 -20.01 51.04 17.18
CA GLY A 31 -20.66 49.72 17.22
C GLY A 31 -21.33 49.29 15.90
N VAL A 32 -21.03 48.07 15.40
CA VAL A 32 -21.78 47.37 14.33
C VAL A 32 -22.03 45.91 14.76
N ARG A 33 -23.21 45.37 14.46
CA ARG A 33 -23.77 44.16 15.10
C ARG A 33 -23.75 42.97 14.13
N ALA A 34 -22.88 41.99 14.38
CA ALA A 34 -22.99 40.68 13.72
C ALA A 34 -24.14 39.87 14.33
N GLN A 35 -24.99 39.27 13.51
CA GLN A 35 -26.11 38.43 13.99
C GLN A 35 -25.61 37.02 14.32
N SER A 36 -25.84 36.59 15.56
CA SER A 36 -25.58 35.22 16.00
C SER A 36 -26.70 34.27 15.52
N THR A 37 -26.52 33.65 14.35
CA THR A 37 -27.37 32.52 13.95
C THR A 37 -27.07 31.32 14.84
N SER A 38 -28.07 30.81 15.56
CA SER A 38 -27.94 29.57 16.34
C SER A 38 -27.46 28.42 15.46
N PRO A 39 -26.63 27.48 15.98
CA PRO A 39 -26.16 26.35 15.19
C PRO A 39 -27.33 25.41 14.89
N GLN A 40 -27.89 25.52 13.67
CA GLN A 40 -28.70 24.45 13.11
C GLN A 40 -27.86 23.18 13.09
N ALA A 41 -28.39 22.10 13.68
CA ALA A 41 -27.75 20.79 13.63
C ALA A 41 -27.69 20.33 12.17
N ARG A 42 -26.54 20.53 11.52
CA ARG A 42 -26.23 19.87 10.26
C ARG A 42 -26.26 18.38 10.53
N SER A 43 -27.21 17.67 9.90
CA SER A 43 -27.21 16.22 9.90
C SER A 43 -25.85 15.74 9.36
N GLU A 44 -25.04 15.11 10.20
CA GLU A 44 -23.76 14.55 9.77
C GLU A 44 -24.06 13.43 8.77
N ARG A 45 -23.83 13.72 7.47
CA ARG A 45 -23.83 12.68 6.45
C ARG A 45 -22.70 11.71 6.80
N PRO A 46 -22.94 10.38 6.86
CA PRO A 46 -21.89 9.42 7.14
C PRO A 46 -20.70 9.63 6.20
N ILE A 47 -19.52 9.87 6.79
CA ILE A 47 -18.30 10.12 6.02
C ILE A 47 -17.91 8.80 5.35
N ALA A 48 -17.91 8.77 4.02
CA ALA A 48 -17.68 7.52 3.28
C ALA A 48 -16.18 7.16 3.27
N PRO A 49 -15.81 5.87 3.28
CA PRO A 49 -14.43 5.45 3.04
C PRO A 49 -13.92 5.89 1.66
N VAL A 50 -12.61 6.06 1.56
CA VAL A 50 -11.88 6.24 0.29
C VAL A 50 -11.75 4.89 -0.41
N THR A 51 -12.15 4.83 -1.68
CA THR A 51 -12.10 3.65 -2.55
C THR A 51 -11.07 3.82 -3.67
N ALA A 52 -10.68 2.73 -4.32
CA ALA A 52 -9.80 2.79 -5.49
C ALA A 52 -10.37 3.70 -6.61
N THR A 53 -11.69 3.73 -6.79
CA THR A 53 -12.36 4.59 -7.78
C THR A 53 -12.26 6.07 -7.44
N ASP A 54 -12.31 6.46 -6.16
CA ASP A 54 -12.12 7.86 -5.74
C ASP A 54 -10.71 8.36 -6.11
N LEU A 55 -9.69 7.50 -5.93
CA LEU A 55 -8.29 7.82 -6.22
C LEU A 55 -8.03 8.16 -7.69
N LEU A 56 -8.83 7.60 -8.62
CA LEU A 56 -8.73 7.87 -10.05
C LEU A 56 -9.08 9.33 -10.38
N GLN A 57 -9.96 9.94 -9.59
CA GLN A 57 -10.50 11.30 -9.78
C GLN A 57 -9.74 12.36 -8.98
N ILE A 58 -8.65 12.01 -8.29
CA ILE A 58 -7.84 12.99 -7.55
C ILE A 58 -7.07 13.86 -8.54
N VAL A 59 -7.34 15.16 -8.52
CA VAL A 59 -6.64 16.16 -9.33
C VAL A 59 -5.37 16.58 -8.60
N THR A 60 -4.22 16.37 -9.24
CA THR A 60 -2.96 17.03 -8.86
C THR A 60 -2.81 18.33 -9.66
N SER A 61 -2.26 19.36 -9.03
CA SER A 61 -2.00 20.66 -9.65
C SER A 61 -0.50 20.95 -9.62
N GLN A 62 0.16 20.93 -10.78
CA GLN A 62 1.57 21.27 -10.92
C GLN A 62 1.72 22.70 -11.46
N VAL A 63 2.45 23.57 -10.76
CA VAL A 63 2.91 24.84 -11.33
C VAL A 63 3.87 24.52 -12.47
N ALA A 64 3.47 24.85 -13.70
CA ALA A 64 4.36 24.84 -14.85
C ALA A 64 5.26 26.08 -14.77
N ASP A 65 4.65 27.27 -14.70
CA ASP A 65 5.35 28.55 -14.72
C ASP A 65 4.62 29.69 -13.98
N LEU A 66 5.34 30.77 -13.69
CA LEU A 66 4.88 31.97 -13.01
C LEU A 66 5.40 33.19 -13.78
N SER A 67 4.53 34.15 -14.13
CA SER A 67 4.95 35.38 -14.82
C SER A 67 5.96 36.19 -14.00
N ASP A 68 6.81 36.98 -14.67
CA ASP A 68 7.91 37.70 -14.00
C ASP A 68 7.40 38.71 -12.95
N ASP A 69 6.23 39.32 -13.18
CA ASP A 69 5.50 40.18 -12.24
C ASP A 69 4.78 39.42 -11.09
N GLY A 70 4.88 38.09 -11.09
CA GLY A 70 4.26 37.21 -10.11
C GLY A 70 2.74 37.10 -10.20
N ARG A 71 2.10 37.72 -11.19
CA ARG A 71 0.65 37.98 -11.22
C ARG A 71 -0.18 36.86 -11.85
N TRP A 72 0.45 35.97 -12.61
CA TRP A 72 -0.19 34.87 -13.34
C TRP A 72 0.59 33.56 -13.22
N LEU A 73 -0.09 32.53 -12.72
CA LEU A 73 0.38 31.14 -12.74
C LEU A 73 -0.08 30.45 -14.02
N ALA A 74 0.77 29.59 -14.58
CA ALA A 74 0.39 28.53 -15.50
C ALA A 74 0.43 27.20 -14.73
N VAL A 75 -0.72 26.53 -14.63
CA VAL A 75 -0.89 25.29 -13.86
C VAL A 75 -1.34 24.16 -14.80
N LEU A 76 -0.65 23.02 -14.73
CA LEU A 76 -1.11 21.77 -15.32
C LEU A 76 -1.88 20.98 -14.27
N GLN A 77 -3.15 20.71 -14.55
CA GLN A 77 -4.02 19.91 -13.70
C GLN A 77 -4.31 18.56 -14.36
N GLN A 78 -4.09 17.47 -13.61
CA GLN A 78 -4.24 16.10 -14.10
C GLN A 78 -4.93 15.23 -13.05
N THR A 79 -5.84 14.37 -13.47
CA THR A 79 -6.28 13.22 -12.66
C THR A 79 -5.33 12.04 -12.89
N ARG A 80 -5.40 11.00 -12.03
CA ARG A 80 -4.74 9.71 -12.35
C ARG A 80 -5.34 9.07 -13.61
N ALA A 81 -6.60 9.34 -13.92
CA ALA A 81 -7.25 8.83 -15.13
C ALA A 81 -6.66 9.39 -16.43
N ASP A 82 -6.16 10.63 -16.44
CA ASP A 82 -5.60 11.30 -17.63
C ASP A 82 -4.24 10.71 -18.11
N GLY A 83 -3.67 9.75 -17.39
CA GLY A 83 -2.44 9.03 -17.76
C GLY A 83 -2.62 7.59 -18.27
N PHE A 84 -3.86 7.10 -18.34
CA PHE A 84 -4.17 5.77 -18.89
C PHE A 84 -3.98 5.71 -20.41
N GLY A 85 -3.91 4.49 -20.96
CA GLY A 85 -3.60 4.26 -22.37
C GLY A 85 -2.11 4.35 -22.72
N THR A 86 -1.22 4.42 -21.72
CA THR A 86 0.23 4.34 -21.94
C THR A 86 0.62 2.95 -22.44
N ASP A 87 1.04 2.84 -23.71
CA ASP A 87 1.63 1.60 -24.24
C ASP A 87 3.07 1.42 -23.74
N VAL A 88 3.23 0.53 -22.75
CA VAL A 88 4.52 0.22 -22.12
C VAL A 88 5.48 -0.52 -23.09
N ARG A 89 4.96 -1.09 -24.19
CA ARG A 89 5.80 -1.70 -25.23
C ARG A 89 6.75 -0.70 -25.87
N ARG A 90 6.35 0.59 -25.97
CA ARG A 90 7.16 1.70 -26.51
C ARG A 90 8.02 2.43 -25.48
N ASP A 91 8.12 1.97 -24.24
CA ASP A 91 9.10 2.57 -23.32
C ASP A 91 10.53 2.42 -23.85
N GLY A 92 11.35 3.46 -23.70
CA GLY A 92 12.69 3.54 -24.28
C GLY A 92 12.74 3.94 -25.77
N ASP A 93 11.60 4.06 -26.46
CA ASP A 93 11.51 4.64 -27.82
C ASP A 93 11.68 6.18 -27.75
N PRO A 94 12.75 6.76 -28.33
CA PRO A 94 12.97 8.21 -28.31
C PRO A 94 11.91 9.02 -29.07
N SER A 95 11.10 8.39 -29.92
CA SER A 95 10.00 9.00 -30.68
C SER A 95 8.63 8.88 -30.00
N TYR A 96 8.54 8.21 -28.85
CA TYR A 96 7.27 7.97 -28.16
C TYR A 96 6.91 9.09 -27.19
N ILE A 97 5.78 9.75 -27.47
CA ILE A 97 5.14 10.71 -26.57
C ILE A 97 4.07 9.95 -25.78
N ARG A 98 4.36 9.60 -24.52
CA ARG A 98 3.37 8.99 -23.61
C ARG A 98 2.09 9.84 -23.51
N PRO A 99 0.88 9.24 -23.56
CA PRO A 99 -0.37 9.96 -23.37
C PRO A 99 -0.55 10.33 -21.90
N ALA A 100 -0.24 11.58 -21.58
CA ALA A 100 -0.53 12.20 -20.29
C ALA A 100 -1.27 13.50 -20.57
N ALA A 101 -2.61 13.45 -20.53
CA ALA A 101 -3.44 14.62 -20.78
C ALA A 101 -3.49 15.53 -19.55
N ALA A 102 -3.63 16.84 -19.77
CA ALA A 102 -3.71 17.84 -18.72
C ALA A 102 -4.65 18.98 -19.13
N ARG A 103 -5.36 19.55 -18.15
CA ARG A 103 -5.96 20.88 -18.28
C ARG A 103 -4.88 21.91 -17.97
N LEU A 104 -4.57 22.78 -18.93
CA LEU A 104 -3.70 23.94 -18.71
C LEU A 104 -4.56 25.13 -18.31
N VAL A 105 -4.29 25.66 -17.12
CA VAL A 105 -5.09 26.70 -16.46
C VAL A 105 -4.20 27.88 -16.14
N SER A 106 -4.59 29.08 -16.58
CA SER A 106 -4.05 30.33 -16.06
C SER A 106 -4.77 30.69 -14.75
N ILE A 107 -4.03 31.04 -13.70
CA ILE A 107 -4.62 31.49 -12.42
C ILE A 107 -4.03 32.85 -12.04
N ASN A 108 -4.90 33.81 -11.75
CA ASN A 108 -4.50 35.12 -11.25
C ASN A 108 -4.07 35.04 -9.78
N THR A 109 -2.85 35.46 -9.45
CA THR A 109 -2.28 35.30 -8.10
C THR A 109 -2.79 36.33 -7.09
N ALA A 110 -3.47 37.40 -7.52
CA ALA A 110 -4.17 38.32 -6.63
C ALA A 110 -5.61 37.85 -6.35
N THR A 111 -6.42 37.56 -7.38
CA THR A 111 -7.85 37.24 -7.20
C THR A 111 -8.14 35.76 -7.01
N GLY A 112 -7.31 34.87 -7.56
CA GLY A 112 -7.57 33.42 -7.62
C GLY A 112 -8.53 33.01 -8.74
N GLN A 113 -8.97 33.95 -9.58
CA GLN A 113 -9.71 33.63 -10.79
C GLN A 113 -8.87 32.76 -11.73
N HIS A 114 -9.50 31.73 -12.29
CA HIS A 114 -8.89 30.77 -13.18
C HIS A 114 -9.50 30.83 -14.58
N GLN A 115 -8.69 30.55 -15.60
CA GLN A 115 -9.09 30.49 -17.00
C GLN A 115 -8.40 29.29 -17.66
N ALA A 116 -9.17 28.34 -18.17
CA ALA A 116 -8.63 27.21 -18.91
C ALA A 116 -8.21 27.64 -20.32
N VAL A 117 -7.02 27.24 -20.76
CA VAL A 117 -6.48 27.51 -22.11
C VAL A 117 -7.20 26.69 -23.18
N PHE A 118 -7.81 25.57 -22.79
CA PHE A 118 -8.68 24.73 -23.61
C PHE A 118 -9.86 24.23 -22.77
N SER A 119 -11.00 23.95 -23.39
CA SER A 119 -12.14 23.28 -22.74
C SER A 119 -11.77 21.87 -22.27
N GLU A 120 -11.12 21.10 -23.15
CA GLU A 120 -10.74 19.71 -22.91
C GLU A 120 -9.26 19.53 -22.56
N PRO A 121 -8.92 18.51 -21.74
CA PRO A 121 -7.54 18.09 -21.52
C PRO A 121 -6.79 17.81 -22.82
N ARG A 122 -5.48 18.09 -22.84
CA ARG A 122 -4.59 17.76 -23.97
C ARG A 122 -3.25 17.24 -23.46
N VAL A 123 -2.55 16.44 -24.26
CA VAL A 123 -1.13 16.16 -23.99
C VAL A 123 -0.33 17.43 -24.29
N LEU A 124 0.24 18.03 -23.25
CA LEU A 124 0.92 19.33 -23.27
C LEU A 124 2.33 19.22 -22.68
N ARG A 125 3.26 20.05 -23.15
CA ARG A 125 4.61 20.16 -22.58
C ARG A 125 5.06 21.62 -22.52
N SER A 126 5.94 21.90 -21.55
CA SER A 126 6.71 23.15 -21.45
C SER A 126 5.89 24.46 -21.55
N PRO A 127 4.82 24.70 -20.74
CA PRO A 127 4.20 26.02 -20.67
C PRO A 127 5.13 27.05 -20.02
N VAL A 128 5.36 28.18 -20.70
CA VAL A 128 6.22 29.30 -20.25
C VAL A 128 5.61 30.64 -20.65
N TRP A 129 5.50 31.57 -19.69
CA TRP A 129 4.99 32.92 -19.91
C TRP A 129 6.00 33.80 -20.66
N SER A 130 5.49 34.74 -21.46
CA SER A 130 6.28 35.89 -21.91
C SER A 130 6.59 36.79 -20.71
N HIS A 131 7.66 37.58 -20.79
CA HIS A 131 8.15 38.42 -19.68
C HIS A 131 7.13 39.45 -19.16
N ASP A 132 6.19 39.88 -20.00
CA ASP A 132 5.05 40.76 -19.67
C ASP A 132 3.81 40.00 -19.14
N GLY A 133 3.88 38.67 -19.05
CA GLY A 133 2.78 37.77 -18.71
C GLY A 133 1.60 37.78 -19.70
N SER A 134 1.69 38.47 -20.85
CA SER A 134 0.56 38.65 -21.77
C SER A 134 0.22 37.38 -22.54
N ARG A 135 1.23 36.55 -22.81
CA ARG A 135 1.16 35.38 -23.67
C ARG A 135 1.80 34.17 -23.00
N LEU A 136 1.27 32.99 -23.27
CA LEU A 136 1.76 31.71 -22.76
C LEU A 136 2.15 30.82 -23.93
N ALA A 137 3.44 30.52 -24.09
CA ALA A 137 3.93 29.59 -25.09
C ALA A 137 3.97 28.16 -24.51
N PHE A 138 3.62 27.15 -25.30
CA PHE A 138 3.67 25.74 -24.89
C PHE A 138 3.69 24.82 -26.11
N LEU A 139 3.96 23.53 -25.89
CA LEU A 139 3.81 22.48 -26.89
C LEU A 139 2.50 21.71 -26.68
N ALA A 140 1.78 21.41 -27.76
CA ALA A 140 0.59 20.56 -27.72
C ALA A 140 0.66 19.43 -28.74
N LEU A 141 0.21 18.23 -28.35
CA LEU A 141 0.13 17.08 -29.25
C LEU A 141 -1.01 17.25 -30.27
N ARG A 142 -0.69 17.01 -31.55
CA ARG A 142 -1.62 17.01 -32.69
C ARG A 142 -1.27 15.83 -33.60
N GLY A 143 -2.18 14.88 -33.74
CA GLY A 143 -1.82 13.56 -34.28
C GLY A 143 -0.75 12.93 -33.39
N ASP A 144 0.40 12.59 -33.98
CA ASP A 144 1.54 12.00 -33.30
C ASP A 144 2.73 12.97 -33.07
N ARG A 145 2.53 14.28 -33.30
CA ARG A 145 3.59 15.32 -33.25
C ARG A 145 3.24 16.45 -32.29
N LEU A 146 4.27 17.02 -31.67
CA LEU A 146 4.15 18.28 -30.93
C LEU A 146 4.11 19.46 -31.91
N GLN A 147 3.21 20.41 -31.65
CA GLN A 147 3.17 21.73 -32.29
C GLN A 147 3.47 22.82 -31.24
N PRO A 148 4.23 23.88 -31.59
CA PRO A 148 4.38 25.05 -30.73
C PRO A 148 3.14 25.93 -30.84
N LEU A 149 2.54 26.30 -29.72
CA LEU A 149 1.39 27.19 -29.63
C LEU A 149 1.72 28.39 -28.74
N ILE A 150 1.09 29.52 -29.04
CA ILE A 150 0.98 30.69 -28.16
C ILE A 150 -0.49 30.87 -27.83
N TRP A 151 -0.81 31.02 -26.55
CA TRP A 151 -2.09 31.53 -26.07
C TRP A 151 -1.97 32.99 -25.67
N ASP A 152 -2.91 33.82 -26.11
CA ASP A 152 -3.04 35.22 -25.69
C ASP A 152 -4.02 35.32 -24.51
N ARG A 153 -3.55 35.84 -23.38
CA ARG A 153 -4.29 35.84 -22.10
C ARG A 153 -5.55 36.73 -22.15
N VAL A 154 -5.53 37.81 -22.93
CA VAL A 154 -6.58 38.84 -22.92
C VAL A 154 -7.74 38.47 -23.83
N SER A 155 -7.44 37.99 -25.05
CA SER A 155 -8.44 37.51 -26.00
C SER A 155 -8.85 36.05 -25.78
N GLY A 156 -8.07 35.30 -25.00
CA GLY A 156 -8.26 33.87 -24.75
C GLY A 156 -7.94 32.98 -25.96
N ARG A 157 -7.38 33.52 -27.05
CA ARG A 157 -7.17 32.80 -28.32
C ARG A 157 -5.82 32.09 -28.38
N THR A 158 -5.78 30.93 -29.03
CA THR A 158 -4.53 30.22 -29.35
C THR A 158 -4.13 30.37 -30.82
N ARG A 159 -2.84 30.56 -31.10
CA ARG A 159 -2.21 30.44 -32.43
C ARG A 159 -1.17 29.32 -32.40
N THR A 160 -1.17 28.45 -33.41
CA THR A 160 -0.03 27.55 -33.70
C THR A 160 1.07 28.30 -34.44
N LEU A 161 2.33 28.07 -34.10
CA LEU A 161 3.49 28.52 -34.86
C LEU A 161 3.92 27.45 -35.87
N SER A 162 4.28 27.87 -37.08
CA SER A 162 4.86 27.00 -38.10
C SER A 162 6.35 26.71 -37.84
N VAL A 163 6.80 25.53 -38.23
CA VAL A 163 8.21 25.12 -38.25
C VAL A 163 8.71 24.99 -39.70
N PRO A 164 10.03 25.00 -39.98
CA PRO A 164 10.54 24.85 -41.33
C PRO A 164 10.13 23.51 -41.97
N ALA A 165 9.95 23.48 -43.29
CA ALA A 165 9.55 22.27 -44.01
C ALA A 165 10.59 21.14 -43.86
N GLY A 166 10.12 19.91 -43.63
CA GLY A 166 10.96 18.73 -43.35
C GLY A 166 11.47 18.65 -41.90
N TRP A 167 10.98 19.51 -41.02
CA TRP A 167 11.25 19.51 -39.58
C TRP A 167 9.95 19.41 -38.75
N TYR A 168 10.09 18.95 -37.51
CA TYR A 168 9.04 18.97 -36.49
C TYR A 168 9.65 19.24 -35.11
N VAL A 169 8.81 19.59 -34.12
CA VAL A 169 9.28 19.84 -32.75
C VAL A 169 9.72 18.54 -32.10
N ALA A 170 10.95 18.52 -31.57
CA ALA A 170 11.52 17.33 -30.94
C ALA A 170 10.66 16.85 -29.76
N GLU A 171 10.51 15.53 -29.60
CA GLU A 171 9.72 14.91 -28.54
C GLU A 171 10.17 15.36 -27.13
N ASN A 172 11.44 15.73 -26.95
CA ASN A 172 12.04 16.29 -25.74
C ASN A 172 12.44 17.78 -25.86
N SER A 173 11.68 18.58 -26.63
CA SER A 173 11.84 20.03 -26.69
C SER A 173 11.34 20.73 -25.42
N ASP A 174 12.15 21.65 -24.90
CA ASP A 174 11.69 22.76 -24.06
C ASP A 174 11.04 23.87 -24.92
N VAL A 175 10.58 24.93 -24.27
CA VAL A 175 10.03 26.15 -24.89
C VAL A 175 10.59 27.32 -24.09
N ARG A 176 11.00 28.40 -24.77
CA ARG A 176 11.42 29.66 -24.14
C ARG A 176 10.98 30.85 -24.97
N TRP A 177 11.00 32.03 -24.38
CA TRP A 177 10.86 33.30 -25.11
C TRP A 177 12.24 33.95 -25.29
N SER A 178 12.39 34.76 -26.34
CA SER A 178 13.38 35.83 -26.36
C SER A 178 13.00 36.93 -25.35
N ARG A 179 13.97 37.71 -24.85
CA ARG A 179 13.74 38.74 -23.81
C ARG A 179 12.70 39.79 -24.18
N ASP A 180 12.64 40.17 -25.46
CA ASP A 180 11.66 41.10 -26.01
C ASP A 180 10.26 40.47 -26.21
N GLY A 181 10.13 39.16 -26.01
CA GLY A 181 8.92 38.40 -26.28
C GLY A 181 8.51 38.36 -27.76
N SER A 182 9.42 38.69 -28.70
CA SER A 182 9.12 38.65 -30.14
C SER A 182 9.32 37.27 -30.76
N ARG A 183 10.05 36.36 -30.11
CA ARG A 183 10.35 35.00 -30.61
C ARG A 183 10.11 33.92 -29.56
N VAL A 184 9.82 32.72 -30.03
CA VAL A 184 9.72 31.49 -29.22
C VAL A 184 10.81 30.51 -29.66
N ILE A 185 11.62 30.06 -28.71
CA ILE A 185 12.75 29.14 -28.92
C ILE A 185 12.27 27.70 -28.67
N VAL A 186 12.56 26.81 -29.62
CA VAL A 186 12.24 25.38 -29.58
C VAL A 186 13.37 24.53 -30.17
N ALA A 187 13.46 23.27 -29.75
CA ALA A 187 14.31 22.27 -30.37
C ALA A 187 13.55 21.49 -31.46
N LEU A 188 14.17 21.34 -32.63
CA LEU A 188 13.58 20.70 -33.80
C LEU A 188 14.36 19.45 -34.23
N ARG A 189 13.67 18.53 -34.93
CA ARG A 189 14.24 17.34 -35.58
C ARG A 189 13.78 17.25 -37.02
N ARG A 190 14.60 16.70 -37.90
CA ARG A 190 14.18 16.34 -39.26
C ARG A 190 13.38 15.05 -39.28
N ASP A 191 12.42 14.94 -40.21
CA ASP A 191 11.58 13.74 -40.37
C ASP A 191 12.38 12.44 -40.51
N ARG A 192 13.53 12.51 -41.22
CA ARG A 192 14.47 11.38 -41.41
C ARG A 192 14.98 10.75 -40.11
N TRP A 193 15.11 11.53 -39.04
CA TRP A 193 15.55 11.02 -37.74
C TRP A 193 14.51 10.06 -37.17
N ARG A 194 13.22 10.43 -37.27
CA ARG A 194 12.13 9.69 -36.66
C ARG A 194 11.94 8.35 -37.32
N GLY A 195 11.92 8.31 -38.66
CA GLY A 195 11.85 7.05 -39.42
C GLY A 195 12.99 6.08 -39.08
N ARG A 196 14.22 6.59 -38.95
CA ARG A 196 15.40 5.79 -38.56
C ARG A 196 15.28 5.25 -37.13
N VAL A 197 14.89 6.09 -36.17
CA VAL A 197 14.72 5.71 -34.76
C VAL A 197 13.57 4.71 -34.57
N THR A 198 12.43 4.91 -35.22
CA THR A 198 11.30 3.96 -35.15
C THR A 198 11.65 2.62 -35.80
N ALA A 199 12.39 2.63 -36.91
CA ALA A 199 12.85 1.40 -37.57
C ALA A 199 13.85 0.63 -36.70
N GLU A 200 14.80 1.32 -36.06
CA GLU A 200 15.75 0.68 -35.14
C GLU A 200 15.07 0.14 -33.87
N PHE A 201 14.16 0.90 -33.27
CA PHE A 201 13.35 0.43 -32.14
C PHE A 201 12.54 -0.82 -32.51
N ALA A 202 11.88 -0.83 -33.68
CA ALA A 202 11.14 -1.98 -34.17
C ALA A 202 12.06 -3.18 -34.45
N ARG A 203 13.24 -2.98 -35.07
CA ARG A 203 14.25 -4.03 -35.28
C ARG A 203 14.68 -4.66 -33.95
N MET A 204 14.86 -3.85 -32.91
CA MET A 204 15.31 -4.28 -31.58
C MET A 204 14.23 -4.94 -30.71
N THR A 205 12.94 -4.73 -31.01
CA THR A 205 11.81 -5.21 -30.16
C THR A 205 10.84 -6.18 -30.85
N GLN A 206 10.83 -6.21 -32.18
CA GLN A 206 9.90 -6.97 -33.01
C GLN A 206 10.60 -7.66 -34.20
N GLY A 207 11.87 -7.36 -34.46
CA GLY A 207 12.65 -8.00 -35.51
C GLY A 207 12.87 -9.49 -35.23
N PRO A 208 12.79 -10.38 -36.24
CA PRO A 208 12.95 -11.82 -36.04
C PRO A 208 14.38 -12.23 -35.66
N VAL A 209 15.36 -11.35 -35.88
CA VAL A 209 16.76 -11.53 -35.46
C VAL A 209 17.27 -10.19 -34.94
N PHE A 210 17.75 -10.17 -33.69
CA PHE A 210 18.54 -9.08 -33.12
C PHE A 210 19.99 -9.55 -32.95
N VAL A 211 20.94 -8.73 -33.38
CA VAL A 211 22.39 -8.97 -33.25
C VAL A 211 23.01 -7.75 -32.57
N GLN A 212 23.90 -8.02 -31.62
CA GLN A 212 24.77 -7.04 -30.95
C GLN A 212 26.11 -7.72 -30.70
N ASP A 213 27.23 -7.05 -31.00
CA ASP A 213 28.57 -7.63 -30.85
C ASP A 213 29.22 -7.17 -29.53
N GLY A 214 30.03 -8.02 -28.90
CA GLY A 214 30.82 -7.61 -27.72
C GLY A 214 31.90 -6.55 -28.04
N ARG A 215 32.18 -6.33 -29.31
CA ARG A 215 33.10 -5.29 -29.84
C ARG A 215 32.38 -3.98 -30.18
N ASP A 216 31.05 -3.92 -30.14
CA ASP A 216 30.32 -2.65 -30.26
C ASP A 216 30.65 -1.75 -29.04
N PRO A 217 31.09 -0.49 -29.23
CA PRO A 217 31.39 0.39 -28.09
C PRO A 217 30.14 0.76 -27.28
N PHE A 218 28.94 0.56 -27.81
CA PHE A 218 27.68 0.85 -27.13
C PHE A 218 26.77 -0.36 -27.12
N LEU A 219 26.17 -0.64 -25.95
CA LEU A 219 24.96 -1.45 -25.86
C LEU A 219 23.89 -0.83 -26.78
N ALA A 220 23.13 -1.65 -27.53
CA ALA A 220 22.23 -1.14 -28.56
C ALA A 220 21.18 -0.15 -27.99
N TRP A 221 20.70 -0.41 -26.77
CA TRP A 221 19.76 0.46 -26.07
C TRP A 221 20.37 1.79 -25.58
N ASP A 222 21.67 1.83 -25.24
CA ASP A 222 22.36 3.10 -24.99
C ASP A 222 22.54 3.91 -26.27
N ARG A 223 22.86 3.25 -27.39
CA ARG A 223 22.95 3.89 -28.71
C ARG A 223 21.61 4.51 -29.09
N LEU A 224 20.52 3.75 -29.00
CA LEU A 224 19.17 4.22 -29.30
C LEU A 224 18.71 5.32 -28.34
N ARG A 225 18.99 5.20 -27.03
CA ARG A 225 18.70 6.26 -26.04
C ARG A 225 19.41 7.58 -26.39
N ARG A 226 20.68 7.52 -26.80
CA ARG A 226 21.47 8.72 -27.17
C ARG A 226 20.96 9.43 -28.42
N GLU A 227 20.18 8.78 -29.29
CA GLU A 227 19.45 9.47 -30.37
C GLU A 227 18.51 10.56 -29.84
N GLY A 228 18.04 10.45 -28.59
CA GLY A 228 17.30 11.51 -27.89
C GLY A 228 18.06 12.84 -27.74
N ASN A 229 19.39 12.85 -27.90
CA ASN A 229 20.20 14.07 -27.93
C ASN A 229 20.26 14.72 -29.33
N VAL A 230 19.91 13.99 -30.41
CA VAL A 230 19.95 14.55 -31.78
C VAL A 230 18.80 15.54 -31.98
N ARG A 231 19.14 16.82 -32.18
CA ARG A 231 18.22 17.93 -32.46
C ARG A 231 18.98 19.16 -32.95
N ALA A 232 18.27 20.10 -33.57
CA ALA A 232 18.70 21.48 -33.79
C ALA A 232 17.93 22.42 -32.85
N VAL A 233 18.35 23.69 -32.72
CA VAL A 233 17.64 24.71 -31.92
C VAL A 233 17.31 25.91 -32.81
N TYR A 234 16.05 26.34 -32.78
CA TYR A 234 15.50 27.41 -33.62
C TYR A 234 14.72 28.42 -32.78
N SER A 235 14.79 29.71 -33.14
CA SER A 235 13.83 30.72 -32.68
C SER A 235 12.83 31.03 -33.79
N LEU A 236 11.55 30.81 -33.51
CA LEU A 236 10.42 31.11 -34.39
C LEU A 236 9.90 32.49 -34.03
N ASP A 237 9.69 33.35 -35.02
CA ASP A 237 9.02 34.63 -34.80
C ASP A 237 7.59 34.41 -34.25
N ALA A 238 7.26 35.05 -33.14
CA ALA A 238 6.03 34.79 -32.39
C ALA A 238 4.76 35.22 -33.14
N VAL A 239 4.87 36.05 -34.20
CA VAL A 239 3.75 36.56 -34.99
C VAL A 239 3.68 35.90 -36.36
N THR A 240 4.80 35.88 -37.09
CA THR A 240 4.92 35.42 -38.48
C THR A 240 5.38 33.98 -38.63
N SER A 241 5.83 33.33 -37.54
CA SER A 241 6.51 32.03 -37.54
C SER A 241 7.83 31.99 -38.33
N GLN A 242 8.39 33.12 -38.76
CA GLN A 242 9.67 33.15 -39.49
C GLN A 242 10.80 32.50 -38.66
N PRO A 243 11.45 31.42 -39.13
CA PRO A 243 12.45 30.69 -38.37
C PRO A 243 13.84 31.33 -38.47
N ARG A 244 14.62 31.26 -37.38
CA ARG A 244 16.05 31.55 -37.30
C ARG A 244 16.74 30.40 -36.60
N GLU A 245 17.75 29.77 -37.23
CA GLU A 245 18.54 28.73 -36.57
C GLU A 245 19.46 29.36 -35.50
N LEU A 246 19.47 28.77 -34.30
CA LEU A 246 20.36 29.13 -33.19
C LEU A 246 21.48 28.10 -33.00
N LEU A 247 21.19 26.81 -33.22
CA LEU A 247 22.17 25.72 -33.30
C LEU A 247 21.77 24.72 -34.40
N PRO A 248 22.72 24.21 -35.21
CA PRO A 248 22.45 23.19 -36.22
C PRO A 248 22.13 21.81 -35.59
N GLU A 249 21.71 20.86 -36.42
CA GLU A 249 21.41 19.48 -35.99
C GLU A 249 22.67 18.77 -35.46
N GLY A 250 22.68 18.43 -34.16
CA GLY A 250 23.79 17.77 -33.47
C GLY A 250 23.34 17.06 -32.19
N MET A 251 24.26 16.43 -31.44
CA MET A 251 23.93 15.68 -30.21
C MET A 251 23.87 16.58 -28.97
N ILE A 252 22.96 17.55 -29.00
CA ILE A 252 22.78 18.60 -28.00
C ILE A 252 22.05 18.04 -26.77
N SER A 253 22.76 17.69 -25.70
CA SER A 253 22.18 17.20 -24.43
C SER A 253 21.38 18.29 -23.70
N ALA A 254 21.90 19.53 -23.65
CA ALA A 254 21.25 20.70 -23.06
C ALA A 254 21.75 21.99 -23.75
N TYR A 255 21.01 23.09 -23.61
CA TYR A 255 21.44 24.40 -24.11
C TYR A 255 20.90 25.56 -23.25
N GLN A 256 21.58 26.71 -23.35
CA GLN A 256 21.20 28.00 -22.79
C GLN A 256 21.40 29.08 -23.86
N VAL A 257 20.59 30.13 -23.81
CA VAL A 257 20.71 31.33 -24.63
C VAL A 257 20.79 32.53 -23.68
N SER A 258 21.65 33.50 -23.94
CA SER A 258 21.73 34.74 -23.15
C SER A 258 20.47 35.58 -23.31
N GLU A 259 20.17 36.46 -22.34
CA GLU A 259 18.98 37.32 -22.41
C GLU A 259 18.94 38.21 -23.67
N ASP A 260 20.06 38.50 -24.33
CA ASP A 260 20.10 39.31 -25.55
C ASP A 260 20.17 38.50 -26.85
N ASP A 261 19.89 37.19 -26.80
CA ASP A 261 20.02 36.22 -27.91
C ASP A 261 21.42 36.21 -28.60
N SER A 262 22.43 36.86 -28.01
CA SER A 262 23.75 37.07 -28.62
C SER A 262 24.74 35.93 -28.35
N LEU A 263 24.49 35.10 -27.34
CA LEU A 263 25.34 33.97 -26.95
C LEU A 263 24.47 32.72 -26.76
N VAL A 264 24.90 31.62 -27.36
CA VAL A 264 24.35 30.29 -27.11
C VAL A 264 25.44 29.41 -26.51
N THR A 265 25.16 28.74 -25.39
CA THR A 265 26.03 27.69 -24.83
C THR A 265 25.29 26.36 -24.81
N TRP A 266 25.97 25.26 -25.10
CA TRP A 266 25.33 23.94 -25.14
C TRP A 266 26.25 22.81 -24.71
N GLU A 267 25.64 21.74 -24.23
CA GLU A 267 26.31 20.49 -23.90
C GLU A 267 26.27 19.56 -25.10
N ASP A 268 27.44 19.20 -25.62
CA ASP A 268 27.61 18.31 -26.77
C ASP A 268 28.03 16.91 -26.28
N ASP A 269 27.26 15.88 -26.66
CA ASP A 269 27.45 14.48 -26.24
C ASP A 269 28.64 13.85 -26.97
N ILE A 270 29.78 13.82 -26.29
CA ILE A 270 31.06 13.25 -26.78
C ILE A 270 31.31 11.82 -26.27
N THR A 271 30.28 11.17 -25.72
CA THR A 271 30.38 9.80 -25.19
C THR A 271 30.92 8.85 -26.28
N ARG A 272 31.96 8.07 -25.94
CA ARG A 272 32.66 7.17 -26.87
C ARG A 272 32.27 5.70 -26.75
N GLN A 273 31.82 5.28 -25.57
CA GLN A 273 31.39 3.92 -25.25
C GLN A 273 30.34 3.94 -24.12
N THR A 274 29.63 2.83 -23.88
CA THR A 274 28.77 2.68 -22.69
C THR A 274 29.60 2.83 -21.40
N ASP A 275 29.14 3.68 -20.48
CA ASP A 275 29.71 3.85 -19.14
C ASP A 275 28.93 2.97 -18.15
N TYR A 276 29.59 1.99 -17.53
CA TYR A 276 28.99 1.07 -16.55
C TYR A 276 29.00 1.64 -15.12
N ASP A 277 29.77 2.70 -14.86
CA ASP A 277 29.86 3.32 -13.54
C ASP A 277 28.68 4.25 -13.26
N VAL A 278 27.95 4.69 -14.28
CA VAL A 278 26.86 5.67 -14.18
C VAL A 278 25.64 5.24 -15.01
N ILE A 279 24.47 5.16 -14.39
CA ILE A 279 23.19 4.88 -15.09
C ILE A 279 22.97 5.94 -16.17
N PHE A 280 22.80 5.48 -17.42
CA PHE A 280 22.64 6.35 -18.60
C PHE A 280 23.82 7.32 -18.83
N GLY A 281 25.01 6.97 -18.32
CA GLY A 281 26.21 7.78 -18.38
C GLY A 281 26.46 8.38 -19.76
N THR A 282 26.72 9.68 -19.78
CA THR A 282 27.06 10.45 -20.98
C THR A 282 28.19 11.41 -20.65
N GLU A 283 29.29 11.30 -21.39
CA GLU A 283 30.34 12.32 -21.36
C GLU A 283 29.96 13.46 -22.30
N ARG A 284 30.04 14.68 -21.77
CA ARG A 284 29.59 15.91 -22.44
C ARG A 284 30.72 16.93 -22.37
N ARG A 285 30.84 17.77 -23.39
CA ARG A 285 31.65 19.01 -23.35
C ARG A 285 30.74 20.23 -23.37
N LEU A 286 31.15 21.32 -22.73
CA LEU A 286 30.46 22.60 -22.82
C LEU A 286 31.04 23.41 -23.98
N MET A 287 30.16 23.81 -24.88
CA MET A 287 30.44 24.62 -26.06
C MET A 287 29.79 26.00 -25.91
N ALA A 288 30.36 27.01 -26.57
CA ALA A 288 29.78 28.35 -26.69
C ALA A 288 29.91 28.89 -28.12
N ARG A 289 28.96 29.74 -28.52
CA ARG A 289 29.01 30.53 -29.76
C ARG A 289 28.36 31.89 -29.54
N VAL A 290 29.13 32.95 -29.73
CA VAL A 290 28.61 34.33 -29.85
C VAL A 290 28.10 34.54 -31.27
N ALA A 291 27.06 35.37 -31.45
CA ALA A 291 26.47 35.66 -32.74
C ALA A 291 27.48 36.35 -33.67
N GLY A 292 27.76 35.73 -34.82
CA GLY A 292 28.79 36.17 -35.77
C GLY A 292 30.16 35.52 -35.56
N GLU A 293 30.39 34.84 -34.44
CA GLU A 293 31.65 34.16 -34.13
C GLU A 293 31.60 32.64 -34.38
N ALA A 294 32.77 32.02 -34.38
CA ALA A 294 32.92 30.56 -34.42
C ALA A 294 32.49 29.90 -33.10
N ALA A 295 32.14 28.61 -33.18
CA ALA A 295 31.91 27.79 -31.99
C ALA A 295 33.24 27.45 -31.30
N GLN A 296 33.29 27.60 -29.97
CA GLN A 296 34.47 27.31 -29.14
C GLN A 296 34.14 26.33 -28.00
N VAL A 297 35.15 25.57 -27.55
CA VAL A 297 35.05 24.67 -26.39
C VAL A 297 35.32 25.50 -25.12
N VAL A 298 34.35 25.55 -24.20
CA VAL A 298 34.50 26.20 -22.89
C VAL A 298 35.05 25.22 -21.87
N LEU A 299 34.50 23.99 -21.81
CA LEU A 299 34.98 22.91 -20.95
C LEU A 299 35.05 21.61 -21.76
N PRO A 300 36.24 20.99 -21.93
CA PRO A 300 36.42 19.83 -22.82
C PRO A 300 35.80 18.53 -22.29
N SER A 301 35.50 18.45 -20.99
CA SER A 301 34.69 17.39 -20.39
C SER A 301 33.98 17.90 -19.13
N LEU A 302 32.73 17.50 -18.97
CA LEU A 302 31.87 17.76 -17.81
C LEU A 302 31.84 16.60 -16.81
N LYS A 303 32.69 15.56 -16.96
CA LYS A 303 32.77 14.46 -15.99
C LYS A 303 33.24 15.00 -14.64
N GLY A 304 32.39 14.88 -13.61
CA GLY A 304 32.62 15.43 -12.27
C GLY A 304 32.42 16.95 -12.15
N VAL A 305 31.73 17.59 -13.09
CA VAL A 305 31.48 19.05 -13.09
C VAL A 305 30.01 19.36 -12.75
N THR A 306 29.80 20.31 -11.83
CA THR A 306 28.51 21.00 -11.61
C THR A 306 28.56 22.39 -12.23
N LEU A 307 27.53 22.81 -12.97
CA LEU A 307 27.46 24.09 -13.68
C LEU A 307 26.40 25.02 -13.07
N ALA A 308 26.64 26.33 -13.09
CA ALA A 308 25.66 27.37 -12.77
C ALA A 308 25.88 28.63 -13.62
N TRP A 309 24.79 29.20 -14.15
CA TRP A 309 24.81 30.41 -14.99
C TRP A 309 24.21 31.61 -14.24
N SER A 310 24.68 32.82 -14.53
CA SER A 310 24.00 34.05 -14.15
C SER A 310 22.68 34.22 -14.92
N SER A 311 21.76 35.03 -14.41
CA SER A 311 20.43 35.24 -15.02
C SER A 311 20.51 35.76 -16.47
N ASP A 312 21.51 36.58 -16.78
CA ASP A 312 21.77 37.09 -18.15
C ASP A 312 22.38 36.05 -19.11
N GLY A 313 22.78 34.88 -18.60
CA GLY A 313 23.47 33.81 -19.32
C GLY A 313 24.95 34.09 -19.66
N ARG A 314 25.53 35.23 -19.23
CA ARG A 314 26.86 35.67 -19.67
C ARG A 314 28.01 35.28 -18.73
N GLN A 315 27.72 34.97 -17.47
CA GLN A 315 28.70 34.43 -16.53
C GLN A 315 28.44 32.94 -16.29
N LEU A 316 29.51 32.15 -16.37
CA LEU A 316 29.53 30.75 -16.01
C LEU A 316 30.28 30.59 -14.70
N ALA A 317 29.70 29.85 -13.77
CA ALA A 317 30.39 29.26 -12.63
C ALA A 317 30.34 27.74 -12.75
N TRP A 318 31.39 27.06 -12.30
CA TRP A 318 31.38 25.61 -12.19
C TRP A 318 32.18 25.14 -10.99
N SER A 319 31.89 23.93 -10.53
CA SER A 319 32.71 23.25 -9.54
C SER A 319 33.08 21.83 -9.95
N ARG A 320 34.33 21.45 -9.68
CA ARG A 320 34.92 20.15 -9.96
C ARG A 320 35.96 19.86 -8.89
N GLU A 321 35.98 18.62 -8.40
CA GLU A 321 36.96 18.14 -7.39
C GLU A 321 36.99 18.97 -6.08
N GLY A 322 35.94 19.77 -5.80
CA GLY A 322 35.85 20.65 -4.63
C GLY A 322 36.44 22.06 -4.83
N LYS A 323 36.83 22.41 -6.06
CA LYS A 323 37.16 23.78 -6.47
C LYS A 323 35.99 24.41 -7.22
N VAL A 324 35.85 25.71 -7.11
CA VAL A 324 34.84 26.54 -7.80
C VAL A 324 35.56 27.59 -8.62
N TRP A 325 35.19 27.74 -9.91
CA TRP A 325 35.71 28.78 -10.79
C TRP A 325 34.58 29.62 -11.38
N VAL A 326 34.93 30.81 -11.84
CA VAL A 326 34.07 31.72 -12.61
C VAL A 326 34.76 32.19 -13.89
N GLN A 327 33.98 32.38 -14.96
CA GLN A 327 34.43 32.84 -16.27
C GLN A 327 33.27 33.51 -17.03
N ARG A 328 33.57 34.30 -18.08
CA ARG A 328 32.55 34.67 -19.09
C ARG A 328 32.17 33.43 -19.92
N ALA A 329 30.88 33.21 -20.09
CA ALA A 329 30.32 32.03 -20.76
C ALA A 329 30.61 32.00 -22.28
N GLY A 330 30.85 33.17 -22.90
CA GLY A 330 31.34 33.29 -24.27
C GLY A 330 32.85 33.14 -24.44
N GLY A 331 33.59 32.70 -23.42
CA GLY A 331 35.05 32.57 -23.45
C GLY A 331 35.77 33.92 -23.36
N GLY A 332 36.93 34.03 -24.02
CA GLY A 332 37.72 35.27 -24.14
C GLY A 332 38.35 35.82 -22.85
N SER A 333 38.01 35.31 -21.67
CA SER A 333 38.60 35.68 -20.37
C SER A 333 39.08 34.43 -19.64
N PRO A 334 40.19 34.46 -18.89
CA PRO A 334 40.68 33.30 -18.15
C PRO A 334 39.74 32.91 -17.00
N ALA A 335 39.67 31.62 -16.71
CA ALA A 335 38.95 31.09 -15.57
C ALA A 335 39.64 31.48 -14.25
N ARG A 336 38.89 32.02 -13.28
CA ARG A 336 39.42 32.38 -11.95
C ARG A 336 38.81 31.48 -10.88
N GLN A 337 39.65 30.88 -10.04
CA GLN A 337 39.20 30.12 -8.85
C GLN A 337 38.63 31.09 -7.81
N LEU A 338 37.41 30.82 -7.32
CA LEU A 338 36.69 31.61 -6.32
C LEU A 338 36.62 30.92 -4.95
N ALA A 339 36.64 29.58 -4.94
CA ALA A 339 36.67 28.76 -3.74
C ALA A 339 37.30 27.39 -4.02
N GLY A 340 37.60 26.64 -2.96
CA GLY A 340 38.34 25.38 -3.03
C GLY A 340 39.79 25.51 -2.52
N PRO A 341 40.53 24.38 -2.43
CA PRO A 341 41.91 24.36 -2.00
C PRO A 341 42.86 25.01 -3.02
N ASP A 342 43.86 25.74 -2.53
CA ASP A 342 44.89 26.38 -3.36
C ASP A 342 45.94 25.38 -3.84
N SER A 343 46.42 25.56 -5.07
CA SER A 343 47.43 24.68 -5.69
C SER A 343 48.84 24.82 -5.10
N ALA A 344 49.12 25.89 -4.35
CA ALA A 344 50.40 26.08 -3.68
C ALA A 344 50.46 25.41 -2.28
N ALA A 345 49.33 25.30 -1.59
CA ALA A 345 49.26 24.90 -0.18
C ALA A 345 49.53 23.40 0.06
N SER A 346 49.36 22.54 -0.96
CA SER A 346 49.64 21.10 -0.84
C SER A 346 51.13 20.71 -0.90
N SER A 347 52.04 21.69 -0.90
CA SER A 347 53.49 21.49 -1.02
C SER A 347 54.19 21.13 0.30
N THR A 348 53.56 21.37 1.46
CA THR A 348 54.08 20.91 2.76
C THR A 348 53.79 19.40 2.93
N GLY A 349 54.72 18.56 2.44
CA GLY A 349 54.59 17.10 2.30
C GLY A 349 54.31 16.26 3.56
N ARG A 350 53.95 16.88 4.69
CA ARG A 350 53.53 16.24 5.94
C ARG A 350 52.00 16.14 6.10
N ALA A 351 51.23 16.98 5.38
CA ALA A 351 49.76 17.00 5.46
C ALA A 351 49.04 16.08 4.46
N ALA A 352 49.74 15.64 3.41
CA ALA A 352 49.18 14.77 2.37
C ALA A 352 49.02 13.30 2.81
N THR A 353 49.81 12.86 3.80
CA THR A 353 49.84 11.47 4.29
C THR A 353 49.03 11.25 5.57
N ASP A 354 48.57 12.31 6.25
CA ASP A 354 47.71 12.19 7.43
C ASP A 354 46.30 11.74 7.01
N THR A 355 45.94 10.49 7.35
CA THR A 355 44.63 9.88 7.09
C THR A 355 43.62 10.06 8.23
N SER A 356 43.98 10.82 9.28
CA SER A 356 43.12 11.05 10.44
C SER A 356 41.77 11.69 10.08
N ALA A 357 40.77 11.44 10.92
CA ALA A 357 39.44 12.03 10.77
C ALA A 357 39.48 13.57 10.82
N ALA A 358 40.40 14.16 11.58
CA ALA A 358 40.61 15.60 11.66
C ALA A 358 41.15 16.18 10.34
N ALA A 359 42.27 15.67 9.84
CA ALA A 359 42.84 16.10 8.56
C ALA A 359 41.88 15.82 7.38
N ARG A 360 41.08 14.74 7.45
CA ARG A 360 40.00 14.50 6.49
C ARG A 360 38.90 15.56 6.57
N ALA A 361 38.41 15.90 7.76
CA ALA A 361 37.38 16.92 7.93
C ALA A 361 37.85 18.31 7.48
N GLU A 362 39.10 18.68 7.76
CA GLU A 362 39.71 19.93 7.28
C GLU A 362 39.76 19.98 5.74
N ARG A 363 40.25 18.91 5.09
CA ARG A 363 40.26 18.79 3.62
C ARG A 363 38.85 18.78 3.00
N GLU A 364 37.84 18.28 3.71
CA GLU A 364 36.44 18.33 3.27
C GLU A 364 35.80 19.72 3.48
N ALA A 365 36.16 20.45 4.54
CA ALA A 365 35.73 21.84 4.76
C ALA A 365 36.27 22.79 3.69
N GLN A 366 37.50 22.58 3.21
CA GLN A 366 38.08 23.38 2.13
C GLN A 366 37.46 23.12 0.74
N ARG A 367 36.60 22.09 0.57
CA ARG A 367 36.03 21.69 -0.73
C ARG A 367 34.61 22.22 -0.92
N PHE A 368 34.43 23.06 -1.94
CA PHE A 368 33.18 23.73 -2.25
C PHE A 368 32.56 23.21 -3.55
N THR A 369 31.22 23.15 -3.57
CA THR A 369 30.38 22.91 -4.75
C THR A 369 29.61 24.20 -5.06
N VAL A 370 29.41 24.51 -6.34
CA VAL A 370 28.57 25.64 -6.76
C VAL A 370 27.09 25.27 -6.65
N VAL A 371 26.26 26.17 -6.11
CA VAL A 371 24.80 25.97 -6.04
C VAL A 371 24.12 26.81 -7.12
N ARG A 372 24.19 28.15 -7.02
CA ARG A 372 23.59 29.08 -8.00
C ARG A 372 24.11 30.51 -7.85
N TRP A 373 24.04 31.29 -8.92
CA TRP A 373 24.29 32.74 -8.89
C TRP A 373 23.15 33.49 -8.19
N SER A 374 23.48 34.69 -7.71
CA SER A 374 22.52 35.76 -7.41
C SER A 374 21.93 36.36 -8.71
N PRO A 375 20.70 36.90 -8.69
CA PRO A 375 20.10 37.53 -9.87
C PRO A 375 20.87 38.73 -10.41
N ARG A 376 21.62 39.46 -9.56
CA ARG A 376 22.49 40.57 -10.00
C ARG A 376 23.79 40.10 -10.67
N GLY A 377 24.15 38.82 -10.55
CA GLY A 377 25.49 38.33 -10.90
C GLY A 377 26.62 38.83 -9.98
N ASP A 378 26.30 39.40 -8.81
CA ASP A 378 27.25 40.01 -7.87
C ASP A 378 27.87 39.00 -6.89
N ALA A 379 27.22 37.85 -6.71
CA ALA A 379 27.62 36.81 -5.79
C ALA A 379 27.13 35.40 -6.22
N LEU A 380 27.73 34.38 -5.61
CA LEU A 380 27.40 32.96 -5.76
C LEU A 380 27.02 32.35 -4.41
N LEU A 381 26.00 31.49 -4.42
CA LEU A 381 25.73 30.55 -3.34
C LEU A 381 26.56 29.29 -3.57
N LEU A 382 27.35 28.91 -2.57
CA LEU A 382 28.20 27.71 -2.54
C LEU A 382 27.83 26.82 -1.36
N SER A 383 28.22 25.54 -1.41
CA SER A 383 28.08 24.59 -0.30
C SER A 383 29.36 23.80 -0.05
N ASN A 384 29.73 23.62 1.21
CA ASN A 384 30.77 22.69 1.69
C ASN A 384 30.20 21.79 2.82
N ARG A 385 31.03 20.95 3.46
CA ARG A 385 30.60 20.13 4.62
C ARG A 385 30.06 20.97 5.78
N GLU A 386 30.55 22.20 5.95
CA GLU A 386 30.14 23.13 7.02
C GLU A 386 28.87 23.93 6.71
N GLY A 387 28.26 23.78 5.53
CA GLY A 387 26.99 24.40 5.17
C GLY A 387 27.05 25.30 3.94
N PHE A 388 26.20 26.33 3.92
CA PHE A 388 25.99 27.22 2.78
C PHE A 388 26.69 28.57 2.97
N TRP A 389 27.26 29.08 1.89
CA TRP A 389 28.11 30.28 1.88
C TRP A 389 27.75 31.19 0.71
N VAL A 390 27.72 32.49 0.95
CA VAL A 390 27.72 33.52 -0.10
C VAL A 390 29.17 33.90 -0.39
N ALA A 391 29.58 33.74 -1.65
CA ALA A 391 30.86 34.16 -2.18
C ALA A 391 30.67 35.35 -3.13
N PRO A 392 31.11 36.56 -2.75
CA PRO A 392 31.15 37.72 -3.63
C PRO A 392 31.88 37.43 -4.95
N ALA A 393 31.32 37.84 -6.08
CA ALA A 393 31.85 37.50 -7.41
C ALA A 393 33.14 38.28 -7.76
N ASP A 394 33.48 39.34 -7.04
CA ASP A 394 34.77 40.02 -7.11
C ASP A 394 35.91 39.21 -6.47
N GLY A 395 35.61 38.33 -5.51
CA GLY A 395 36.59 37.57 -4.72
C GLY A 395 36.76 38.07 -3.27
N ALA A 396 35.92 39.00 -2.80
CA ALA A 396 35.89 39.44 -1.41
C ALA A 396 35.51 38.28 -0.45
N PRO A 397 35.76 38.42 0.87
CA PRO A 397 35.60 37.32 1.84
C PRO A 397 34.22 36.65 1.85
N ARG A 398 34.22 35.31 1.76
CA ARG A 398 33.02 34.46 1.76
C ARG A 398 32.34 34.48 3.13
N THR A 399 31.01 34.62 3.16
CA THR A 399 30.21 34.65 4.40
C THR A 399 29.36 33.38 4.51
N ARG A 400 29.46 32.64 5.63
CA ARG A 400 28.59 31.49 5.91
C ARG A 400 27.19 31.99 6.27
N VAL A 401 26.17 31.54 5.53
CA VAL A 401 24.78 31.99 5.69
C VAL A 401 23.93 31.00 6.48
N VAL A 402 24.26 29.70 6.37
CA VAL A 402 23.65 28.61 7.13
C VAL A 402 24.75 27.61 7.48
N ALA A 403 24.88 27.25 8.76
CA ALA A 403 25.77 26.18 9.19
C ALA A 403 25.11 24.81 8.97
N SER A 404 25.87 23.87 8.41
CA SER A 404 25.56 22.45 8.49
C SER A 404 25.91 21.92 9.88
N SER A 405 25.32 20.79 10.24
CA SER A 405 25.72 20.01 11.40
C SER A 405 25.58 18.53 11.07
N ASP A 406 26.60 17.76 11.43
CA ASP A 406 26.60 16.30 11.40
C ASP A 406 25.69 15.71 12.51
N SER A 407 25.15 16.54 13.42
CA SER A 407 24.15 16.10 14.40
C SER A 407 22.89 15.59 13.72
N GLY A 408 22.48 14.38 14.10
CA GLY A 408 21.20 13.80 13.69
C GLY A 408 19.97 14.58 14.15
N THR A 409 20.09 15.54 15.07
CA THR A 409 18.97 16.35 15.59
C THR A 409 18.83 17.74 14.95
N ALA A 410 19.87 18.25 14.29
CA ALA A 410 19.81 19.59 13.69
C ALA A 410 18.77 19.63 12.53
N PRO A 411 18.13 20.78 12.24
CA PRO A 411 17.36 20.91 11.02
C PRO A 411 18.25 20.77 9.77
N ARG A 412 17.69 20.20 8.71
CA ARG A 412 18.22 20.31 7.34
C ARG A 412 17.71 21.63 6.75
N TYR A 413 18.58 22.33 6.04
CA TYR A 413 18.22 23.46 5.19
C TYR A 413 18.50 23.08 3.74
N GLN A 414 17.65 23.49 2.82
CA GLN A 414 17.90 23.42 1.37
C GLN A 414 17.57 24.77 0.73
N PRO A 415 18.41 25.31 -0.16
CA PRO A 415 18.17 26.60 -0.78
C PRO A 415 17.02 26.52 -1.77
N ILE A 416 16.13 27.51 -1.72
CA ILE A 416 15.00 27.68 -2.63
C ILE A 416 15.44 28.62 -3.75
N ASP A 417 15.52 29.92 -3.46
CA ASP A 417 15.94 30.95 -4.42
C ASP A 417 16.45 32.22 -3.72
N TRP A 418 16.87 33.19 -4.51
CA TRP A 418 17.13 34.56 -4.07
C TRP A 418 15.88 35.42 -4.26
N SER A 419 15.86 36.54 -3.55
CA SER A 419 15.07 37.73 -3.92
C SER A 419 15.60 38.39 -5.20
N ALA A 420 14.73 39.10 -5.90
CA ALA A 420 15.02 39.78 -7.17
C ALA A 420 16.20 40.76 -7.10
N ASP A 421 16.28 41.53 -6.01
CA ASP A 421 17.36 42.48 -5.75
C ASP A 421 18.67 41.81 -5.30
N GLY A 422 18.67 40.49 -5.08
CA GLY A 422 19.79 39.71 -4.58
C GLY A 422 20.11 39.88 -3.09
N ARG A 423 19.26 40.57 -2.30
CA ARG A 423 19.48 40.87 -0.87
C ARG A 423 19.22 39.67 0.04
N HIS A 424 18.10 39.00 -0.19
CA HIS A 424 17.62 37.85 0.57
C HIS A 424 17.88 36.51 -0.13
N LEU A 425 18.15 35.48 0.67
CA LEU A 425 18.24 34.07 0.28
C LEU A 425 17.20 33.24 1.04
N TYR A 426 16.37 32.49 0.32
CA TYR A 426 15.31 31.64 0.88
C TYR A 426 15.78 30.19 1.01
N PHE A 427 15.42 29.54 2.12
CA PHE A 427 15.74 28.14 2.40
C PHE A 427 14.51 27.40 2.93
N SER A 428 14.24 26.17 2.49
CA SER A 428 13.29 25.29 3.15
C SER A 428 13.95 24.65 4.37
N ILE A 429 13.24 24.66 5.50
CA ILE A 429 13.66 24.07 6.77
C ILE A 429 12.98 22.72 6.95
N ALA A 430 13.72 21.70 7.38
CA ALA A 430 13.19 20.38 7.72
C ALA A 430 13.85 19.81 8.98
N SER A 431 13.11 19.69 10.08
CA SER A 431 13.56 18.93 11.26
C SER A 431 13.85 17.47 10.91
N ARG A 432 14.88 16.90 11.54
CA ARG A 432 15.29 15.49 11.42
C ARG A 432 14.58 14.57 12.44
N THR A 433 13.79 15.11 13.39
CA THR A 433 13.27 14.36 14.56
C THR A 433 11.76 14.50 14.79
N GLU A 434 11.14 15.52 14.22
CA GLU A 434 9.70 15.79 14.29
C GLU A 434 9.20 16.36 12.96
N TRP A 435 7.87 16.43 12.77
CA TRP A 435 7.26 17.17 11.66
C TRP A 435 7.32 18.68 11.88
N GLY A 436 8.54 19.22 11.95
CA GLY A 436 8.84 20.64 11.79
C GLY A 436 9.30 20.89 10.35
N ARG A 437 8.53 21.65 9.59
CA ARG A 437 8.75 22.01 8.18
C ARG A 437 8.47 23.50 8.01
N GLY A 438 9.20 24.19 7.14
CA GLY A 438 9.03 25.64 7.01
C GLY A 438 9.93 26.31 5.99
N ILE A 439 9.91 27.64 6.00
CA ILE A 439 10.71 28.51 5.13
C ILE A 439 11.49 29.50 6.01
N ALA A 440 12.79 29.58 5.79
CA ALA A 440 13.66 30.61 6.34
C ALA A 440 14.13 31.58 5.24
N ARG A 441 14.51 32.79 5.66
CA ARG A 441 15.08 33.84 4.82
C ARG A 441 16.32 34.43 5.50
N TYR A 442 17.45 34.39 4.81
CA TYR A 442 18.69 35.06 5.20
C TYR A 442 18.77 36.44 4.55
N ASP A 443 19.11 37.48 5.31
CA ASP A 443 19.39 38.83 4.80
C ASP A 443 20.91 39.09 4.78
N ARG A 444 21.44 39.51 3.63
CA ARG A 444 22.89 39.75 3.42
C ARG A 444 23.44 40.98 4.15
N GLU A 445 22.63 41.99 4.41
CA GLU A 445 23.07 43.23 5.08
C GLU A 445 23.18 43.02 6.58
N SER A 446 22.08 42.57 7.22
CA SER A 446 22.06 42.29 8.66
C SER A 446 22.73 40.95 9.02
N LYS A 447 23.00 40.09 8.03
CA LYS A 447 23.59 38.75 8.17
C LYS A 447 22.78 37.81 9.07
N THR A 448 21.47 38.04 9.16
CA THR A 448 20.55 37.28 10.02
C THR A 448 19.73 36.28 9.21
N LEU A 449 19.55 35.08 9.78
CA LEU A 449 18.61 34.06 9.30
C LEU A 449 17.31 34.16 10.10
N GLN A 450 16.18 34.38 9.42
CA GLN A 450 14.85 34.48 10.00
C GLN A 450 14.00 33.29 9.56
N GLU A 451 13.41 32.54 10.50
CA GLU A 451 12.31 31.61 10.18
C GLU A 451 11.06 32.45 9.86
N LEU A 452 10.49 32.31 8.65
CA LEU A 452 9.29 33.04 8.19
C LEU A 452 8.00 32.29 8.55
N VAL A 453 8.00 30.98 8.32
CA VAL A 453 6.95 30.05 8.74
C VAL A 453 7.56 28.71 9.12
N LYS A 454 7.00 28.04 10.11
CA LYS A 454 7.43 26.72 10.58
C LYS A 454 6.29 26.02 11.32
N ASP A 455 5.81 24.92 10.76
CA ASP A 455 4.68 24.13 11.26
C ASP A 455 4.80 22.66 10.80
N THR A 456 3.69 21.92 10.82
CA THR A 456 3.62 20.50 10.42
C THR A 456 3.30 20.28 8.94
N ARG A 457 3.06 21.34 8.16
CA ARG A 457 2.63 21.23 6.76
C ARG A 457 3.80 20.86 5.86
N LEU A 458 3.51 20.13 4.77
CA LEU A 458 4.48 20.06 3.68
C LEU A 458 4.48 21.37 2.89
N TYR A 459 5.67 21.78 2.45
CA TYR A 459 5.91 22.91 1.54
C TYR A 459 6.67 22.36 0.33
N GLY A 460 6.04 22.39 -0.84
CA GLY A 460 6.59 21.86 -2.09
C GLY A 460 6.59 22.90 -3.19
N GLY A 461 7.45 22.69 -4.20
CA GLY A 461 7.44 23.48 -5.44
C GLY A 461 7.56 25.00 -5.27
N VAL A 462 8.20 25.46 -4.19
CA VAL A 462 8.26 26.88 -3.82
C VAL A 462 8.99 27.68 -4.91
N ARG A 463 8.35 28.72 -5.44
CA ARG A 463 8.94 29.68 -6.38
C ARG A 463 8.64 31.12 -5.93
N LEU A 464 9.61 32.01 -6.15
CA LEU A 464 9.43 33.45 -6.03
C LEU A 464 9.23 34.04 -7.44
N ALA A 465 8.42 35.09 -7.56
CA ALA A 465 8.33 35.90 -8.77
C ALA A 465 9.65 36.63 -9.05
N LYS A 466 9.97 36.94 -10.32
CA LYS A 466 11.17 37.72 -10.65
C LYS A 466 11.11 39.18 -10.18
N ALA A 467 9.92 39.71 -9.92
CA ALA A 467 9.73 40.99 -9.23
C ALA A 467 10.09 40.93 -7.73
N GLY A 468 10.07 39.73 -7.12
CA GLY A 468 10.48 39.50 -5.74
C GLY A 468 9.37 39.51 -4.69
N ASP A 469 8.19 40.07 -4.98
CA ASP A 469 7.12 40.30 -3.98
C ASP A 469 6.21 39.09 -3.72
N VAL A 470 5.97 38.24 -4.73
CA VAL A 470 4.98 37.15 -4.70
C VAL A 470 5.68 35.80 -4.61
N LEU A 471 5.21 34.94 -3.70
CA LEU A 471 5.71 33.58 -3.49
C LEU A 471 4.58 32.58 -3.70
N VAL A 472 4.84 31.54 -4.49
CA VAL A 472 3.88 30.47 -4.82
C VAL A 472 4.42 29.11 -4.43
N TYR A 473 3.56 28.23 -3.90
CA TYR A 473 3.97 26.92 -3.39
C TYR A 473 2.82 25.92 -3.38
N SER A 474 3.13 24.62 -3.41
CA SER A 474 2.18 23.58 -3.03
C SER A 474 2.26 23.33 -1.52
N SER A 475 1.14 23.05 -0.87
CA SER A 475 1.12 22.66 0.54
C SER A 475 0.07 21.60 0.83
N GLY A 476 0.45 20.65 1.69
CA GLY A 476 -0.39 19.55 2.15
C GLY A 476 -0.53 19.53 3.67
N GLU A 477 -1.73 19.25 4.14
CA GLU A 477 -2.04 18.98 5.54
C GLU A 477 -1.97 17.46 5.78
N GLY A 478 -0.74 16.98 5.95
CA GLY A 478 -0.40 15.56 6.08
C GLY A 478 -0.79 14.72 4.87
N ASN A 479 -1.30 13.52 5.13
CA ASN A 479 -1.81 12.54 4.15
C ASN A 479 -3.10 13.01 3.41
N ARG A 480 -3.00 14.12 2.68
CA ARG A 480 -4.02 14.66 1.77
C ARG A 480 -3.37 15.21 0.50
N PRO A 481 -4.07 15.21 -0.66
CA PRO A 481 -3.59 15.87 -1.87
C PRO A 481 -3.17 17.32 -1.59
N GLN A 482 -2.02 17.73 -2.12
CA GLN A 482 -1.52 19.09 -1.95
C GLN A 482 -2.29 20.07 -2.83
N GLU A 483 -2.52 21.28 -2.31
CA GLU A 483 -3.15 22.38 -3.04
C GLU A 483 -2.14 23.52 -3.23
N LEU A 484 -2.38 24.38 -4.22
CA LEU A 484 -1.54 25.54 -4.47
C LEU A 484 -1.93 26.72 -3.60
N TYR A 485 -0.91 27.42 -3.09
CA TYR A 485 -1.02 28.61 -2.27
C TYR A 485 -0.19 29.75 -2.87
N VAL A 486 -0.64 30.97 -2.62
CA VAL A 486 0.09 32.21 -2.90
C VAL A 486 0.24 32.97 -1.59
N ALA A 487 1.42 33.50 -1.33
CA ALA A 487 1.75 34.37 -0.22
C ALA A 487 2.59 35.57 -0.72
N ASP A 488 2.81 36.57 0.13
CA ASP A 488 3.92 37.49 -0.09
C ASP A 488 5.28 36.83 0.21
N ALA A 489 6.36 37.49 -0.21
CA ALA A 489 7.73 37.06 0.04
C ALA A 489 8.10 36.90 1.54
N GLY A 490 7.30 37.45 2.45
CA GLY A 490 7.43 37.23 3.89
C GLY A 490 6.72 35.96 4.40
N MET A 491 6.15 35.14 3.51
CA MET A 491 5.22 34.04 3.81
C MET A 491 3.94 34.49 4.55
N ARG A 492 3.57 35.77 4.46
CA ARG A 492 2.33 36.30 5.05
C ARG A 492 1.22 36.33 3.98
N ASN A 493 0.00 36.62 4.44
CA ASN A 493 -1.20 36.71 3.60
C ASN A 493 -1.48 35.46 2.73
N ALA A 494 -1.01 34.29 3.21
CA ALA A 494 -1.10 33.03 2.51
C ALA A 494 -2.55 32.62 2.21
N ARG A 495 -2.87 32.42 0.93
CA ARG A 495 -4.21 32.04 0.44
C ARG A 495 -4.13 30.82 -0.49
N ARG A 496 -5.08 29.90 -0.34
CA ARG A 496 -5.29 28.76 -1.26
C ARG A 496 -5.81 29.30 -2.61
N VAL A 497 -5.27 28.84 -3.73
CA VAL A 497 -5.66 29.29 -5.08
C VAL A 497 -6.16 28.16 -6.00
N THR A 498 -6.10 26.91 -5.55
CA THR A 498 -6.77 25.77 -6.19
C THR A 498 -7.70 25.06 -5.21
N ASP A 499 -8.86 24.63 -5.69
CA ASP A 499 -9.66 23.58 -5.04
C ASP A 499 -9.85 22.45 -6.05
N GLY A 500 -8.82 21.60 -6.18
CA GLY A 500 -8.80 20.53 -7.16
C GLY A 500 -9.67 19.32 -6.77
N ASN A 501 -10.04 19.21 -5.49
CA ASN A 501 -10.55 17.97 -4.91
C ASN A 501 -11.79 18.12 -4.00
N PRO A 502 -12.80 18.97 -4.31
CA PRO A 502 -13.96 19.18 -3.44
C PRO A 502 -14.79 17.91 -3.21
N GLN A 503 -14.76 16.95 -4.14
CA GLN A 503 -15.39 15.62 -4.00
C GLN A 503 -14.84 14.80 -2.82
N LEU A 504 -13.63 15.11 -2.33
CA LEU A 504 -13.01 14.45 -1.20
C LEU A 504 -13.48 15.00 0.17
N ALA A 505 -14.23 16.10 0.21
CA ALA A 505 -14.66 16.73 1.47
C ALA A 505 -15.59 15.83 2.32
N GLY A 506 -16.28 14.87 1.71
CA GLY A 506 -17.12 13.86 2.38
C GLY A 506 -16.44 12.50 2.58
N LYS A 507 -15.10 12.41 2.44
CA LYS A 507 -14.35 11.15 2.41
C LYS A 507 -13.39 11.00 3.60
N ALA A 508 -13.29 9.78 4.11
CA ALA A 508 -12.53 9.43 5.31
C ALA A 508 -11.08 9.03 4.95
N PHE A 509 -10.13 9.95 5.15
CA PHE A 509 -8.68 9.72 4.93
C PHE A 509 -7.98 9.23 6.20
N ALA A 510 -6.87 8.50 6.03
CA ALA A 510 -6.09 7.99 7.14
C ALA A 510 -5.49 9.13 7.99
N ARG A 511 -5.56 9.00 9.32
CA ARG A 511 -4.89 9.91 10.25
C ARG A 511 -3.45 9.46 10.47
N THR A 512 -2.51 10.38 10.40
CA THR A 512 -1.08 10.07 10.39
C THR A 512 -0.39 10.39 11.71
N ARG A 513 0.65 9.61 12.04
CA ARG A 513 1.46 9.75 13.25
C ARG A 513 2.92 9.39 12.96
N LEU A 514 3.84 10.30 13.28
CA LEU A 514 5.26 9.99 13.37
C LEU A 514 5.47 9.02 14.55
N ILE A 515 6.09 7.88 14.28
CA ILE A 515 6.53 6.92 15.31
C ILE A 515 8.06 6.97 15.42
N THR A 516 8.57 6.77 16.63
CA THR A 516 9.99 6.80 16.95
C THR A 516 10.33 5.55 17.75
N TYR A 517 11.29 4.76 17.25
CA TYR A 517 11.71 3.49 17.85
C TYR A 517 13.23 3.35 17.76
N HIS A 518 13.78 2.39 18.50
CA HIS A 518 15.15 1.96 18.34
C HIS A 518 15.17 0.68 17.50
N ASP A 519 16.11 0.55 16.56
CA ASP A 519 16.34 -0.74 15.89
C ASP A 519 17.15 -1.70 16.79
N MET A 520 17.44 -2.91 16.30
CA MET A 520 18.17 -3.92 17.08
C MET A 520 19.62 -3.53 17.41
N ASP A 521 20.20 -2.51 16.75
CA ASP A 521 21.51 -1.95 17.07
C ASP A 521 21.40 -0.76 18.06
N GLY A 522 20.19 -0.47 18.56
CA GLY A 522 19.89 0.62 19.48
C GLY A 522 19.76 2.00 18.82
N ALA A 523 19.92 2.11 17.50
CA ALA A 523 19.89 3.39 16.80
C ALA A 523 18.45 3.90 16.63
N THR A 524 18.24 5.18 16.90
CA THR A 524 16.92 5.82 16.76
C THR A 524 16.49 5.88 15.28
N ARG A 525 15.31 5.35 14.99
CA ARG A 525 14.64 5.36 13.69
C ARG A 525 13.26 6.01 13.82
N TYR A 526 12.76 6.46 12.69
CA TYR A 526 11.44 7.07 12.54
C TYR A 526 10.59 6.27 11.55
N GLY A 527 9.28 6.43 11.62
CA GLY A 527 8.37 5.94 10.60
C GLY A 527 7.05 6.68 10.62
N VAL A 528 6.23 6.50 9.58
CA VAL A 528 4.89 7.09 9.53
C VAL A 528 3.85 5.98 9.66
N ALA A 529 3.07 6.04 10.75
CA ALA A 529 1.90 5.19 10.95
C ALA A 529 0.65 5.92 10.45
N TYR A 530 -0.06 5.29 9.52
CA TYR A 530 -1.33 5.71 8.94
C TYR A 530 -2.42 4.88 9.60
N LEU A 531 -3.28 5.55 10.37
CA LEU A 531 -4.35 4.96 11.16
C LEU A 531 -5.68 5.13 10.43
N PRO A 532 -6.64 4.19 10.57
CA PRO A 532 -8.02 4.39 10.09
C PRO A 532 -8.61 5.73 10.56
N ALA A 533 -9.52 6.30 9.76
CA ALA A 533 -10.13 7.59 10.06
C ALA A 533 -10.94 7.59 11.37
N ASP A 534 -11.47 6.42 11.73
CA ASP A 534 -12.24 6.04 12.91
C ASP A 534 -11.38 5.38 14.02
N TYR A 535 -10.05 5.50 13.96
CA TYR A 535 -9.12 4.83 14.88
C TYR A 535 -9.48 5.04 16.37
N ASP A 536 -9.83 3.92 16.99
CA ASP A 536 -10.11 3.75 18.42
C ASP A 536 -8.91 3.12 19.13
N ALA A 537 -8.32 3.85 20.07
CA ALA A 537 -7.12 3.45 20.83
C ALA A 537 -7.33 2.30 21.83
N SER A 538 -8.57 1.89 22.11
CA SER A 538 -8.85 0.70 22.91
C SER A 538 -8.62 -0.61 22.15
N LYS A 539 -8.63 -0.56 20.82
CA LYS A 539 -8.53 -1.73 19.93
C LYS A 539 -7.08 -2.01 19.52
N ARG A 540 -6.82 -3.26 19.09
CA ARG A 540 -5.59 -3.66 18.37
C ARG A 540 -5.93 -3.93 16.91
N TYR A 541 -5.19 -3.33 15.99
CA TYR A 541 -5.48 -3.37 14.56
C TYR A 541 -4.65 -4.42 13.85
N PRO A 542 -5.17 -5.03 12.76
CA PRO A 542 -4.31 -5.73 11.82
C PRO A 542 -3.41 -4.68 11.16
N THR A 543 -2.10 -4.97 11.07
CA THR A 543 -1.10 -3.96 10.75
C THR A 543 -0.25 -4.38 9.55
N LEU A 544 -0.15 -3.51 8.54
CA LEU A 544 0.64 -3.72 7.34
C LEU A 544 1.88 -2.83 7.35
N PHE A 545 3.05 -3.40 7.06
CA PHE A 545 4.28 -2.63 6.88
C PHE A 545 4.53 -2.41 5.39
N ASN A 546 4.39 -1.17 4.90
CA ASN A 546 4.75 -0.76 3.56
C ASN A 546 6.23 -0.32 3.58
N ILE A 547 7.12 -1.18 3.10
CA ILE A 547 8.57 -0.99 3.19
C ILE A 547 9.17 -0.57 1.84
N TYR A 548 10.17 0.32 1.87
CA TYR A 548 10.89 0.77 0.67
C TYR A 548 12.31 1.24 1.02
N GLU A 549 12.46 2.38 1.72
CA GLU A 549 13.77 2.92 2.20
C GLU A 549 13.57 3.69 3.52
N GLU A 550 14.16 4.88 3.70
CA GLU A 550 13.86 5.78 4.82
C GLU A 550 12.50 6.47 4.64
N PHE A 551 11.75 6.62 5.73
CA PHE A 551 10.41 7.23 5.73
C PHE A 551 10.22 8.13 6.95
N PHE A 552 9.94 9.40 6.68
CA PHE A 552 9.76 10.42 7.71
C PHE A 552 8.56 11.34 7.44
N ASP A 553 8.42 11.85 6.22
CA ASP A 553 7.43 12.89 5.90
C ASP A 553 5.98 12.37 5.75
N ASP A 554 5.05 13.11 6.37
CA ASP A 554 3.61 12.88 6.27
C ASP A 554 3.11 13.23 4.86
N THR A 555 3.04 12.22 4.00
CA THR A 555 2.83 12.34 2.57
C THR A 555 1.57 11.61 2.13
N PHE A 556 0.84 12.20 1.17
CA PHE A 556 -0.34 11.55 0.61
C PHE A 556 0.02 10.26 -0.14
N ASP A 557 -0.53 9.14 0.32
CA ASP A 557 -0.33 7.83 -0.30
C ASP A 557 -1.68 7.19 -0.69
N PRO A 558 -1.98 7.04 -2.00
CA PRO A 558 -3.28 6.55 -2.45
C PRO A 558 -3.57 5.12 -1.97
N THR A 559 -2.62 4.20 -2.16
CA THR A 559 -2.79 2.77 -1.84
C THR A 559 -2.94 2.55 -0.34
N ILE A 560 -2.20 3.30 0.48
CA ILE A 560 -2.38 3.28 1.94
C ILE A 560 -3.76 3.79 2.37
N ASN A 561 -4.32 4.80 1.71
CA ASN A 561 -5.67 5.28 2.06
C ASN A 561 -6.75 4.22 1.78
N VAL A 562 -6.62 3.38 0.74
CA VAL A 562 -7.54 2.25 0.52
C VAL A 562 -7.39 1.18 1.60
N LEU A 563 -6.15 0.80 1.94
CA LEU A 563 -5.87 -0.20 2.98
C LEU A 563 -6.35 0.26 4.38
N THR A 564 -6.13 1.52 4.74
CA THR A 564 -6.59 2.10 6.02
C THR A 564 -8.11 2.32 6.05
N ALA A 565 -8.73 2.68 4.92
CA ALA A 565 -10.20 2.69 4.78
C ALA A 565 -10.80 1.28 4.86
N SER A 566 -10.03 0.23 4.54
CA SER A 566 -10.38 -1.16 4.83
C SER A 566 -10.13 -1.58 6.30
N GLY A 567 -9.73 -0.67 7.20
CA GLY A 567 -9.55 -0.96 8.63
C GLY A 567 -8.19 -1.55 9.02
N TYR A 568 -7.16 -1.39 8.19
CA TYR A 568 -5.77 -1.65 8.58
C TYR A 568 -5.11 -0.42 9.23
N VAL A 569 -4.19 -0.64 10.16
CA VAL A 569 -3.10 0.34 10.37
C VAL A 569 -2.01 0.02 9.34
N VAL A 570 -1.47 1.03 8.68
CA VAL A 570 -0.38 0.85 7.69
C VAL A 570 0.82 1.69 8.09
N VAL A 571 2.02 1.13 8.00
CA VAL A 571 3.23 1.69 8.59
C VAL A 571 4.32 1.76 7.54
N LYS A 572 4.96 2.92 7.43
CA LYS A 572 6.18 3.14 6.65
C LYS A 572 7.38 3.29 7.60
N PRO A 573 8.12 2.22 7.93
CA PRO A 573 9.26 2.27 8.85
C PRO A 573 10.56 2.63 8.13
N SER A 574 11.41 3.48 8.72
CA SER A 574 12.79 3.68 8.26
C SER A 574 13.70 2.54 8.72
N VAL A 575 14.67 2.16 7.88
CA VAL A 575 15.77 1.26 8.25
C VAL A 575 17.11 1.93 8.02
N GLY A 576 18.10 1.64 8.86
CA GLY A 576 19.48 2.04 8.62
C GLY A 576 20.18 1.01 7.74
N PHE A 577 20.67 1.41 6.57
CA PHE A 577 21.35 0.50 5.65
C PHE A 577 22.87 0.48 5.85
N GLU A 578 23.46 -0.71 5.79
CA GLU A 578 24.90 -0.89 5.63
C GLU A 578 25.22 -1.50 4.25
N THR A 579 26.27 -1.00 3.59
CA THR A 579 26.70 -1.48 2.27
C THR A 579 27.27 -2.90 2.38
N GLY A 580 26.59 -3.85 1.74
CA GLY A 580 26.86 -5.28 1.78
C GLY A 580 25.83 -6.09 2.56
N PHE A 581 24.95 -5.44 3.35
CA PHE A 581 24.03 -6.09 4.27
C PHE A 581 22.56 -5.58 4.19
N PRO A 582 21.99 -5.32 2.99
CA PRO A 582 20.61 -4.79 2.87
C PRO A 582 19.55 -5.71 3.51
N GLY A 583 19.68 -7.03 3.38
CA GLY A 583 18.75 -7.99 4.00
C GLY A 583 18.67 -7.87 5.52
N GLU A 584 19.79 -7.61 6.19
CA GLU A 584 19.88 -7.50 7.65
C GLU A 584 19.23 -6.21 8.16
N ALA A 585 19.44 -5.08 7.45
CA ALA A 585 18.79 -3.80 7.76
C ALA A 585 17.25 -3.93 7.83
N TRP A 586 16.65 -4.71 6.91
CA TRP A 586 15.22 -5.00 6.93
C TRP A 586 14.78 -5.80 8.15
N ALA A 587 15.52 -6.85 8.51
CA ALA A 587 15.24 -7.64 9.71
C ALA A 587 15.34 -6.77 10.97
N LYS A 588 16.39 -5.95 11.10
CA LYS A 588 16.64 -5.05 12.24
C LYS A 588 15.56 -3.98 12.40
N GLY A 589 15.27 -3.21 11.35
CA GLY A 589 14.39 -2.05 11.46
C GLY A 589 12.90 -2.40 11.50
N VAL A 590 12.43 -3.32 10.63
CA VAL A 590 10.99 -3.58 10.47
C VAL A 590 10.44 -4.42 11.62
N THR A 591 11.21 -5.38 12.15
CA THR A 591 10.76 -6.17 13.31
C THR A 591 10.75 -5.36 14.61
N ALA A 592 11.69 -4.42 14.77
CA ALA A 592 11.69 -3.47 15.87
C ALA A 592 10.51 -2.49 15.81
N ALA A 593 10.20 -1.94 14.63
CA ALA A 593 8.99 -1.14 14.41
C ALA A 593 7.70 -1.92 14.75
N ALA A 594 7.66 -3.22 14.43
CA ALA A 594 6.54 -4.09 14.77
C ALA A 594 6.41 -4.35 16.28
N ASN A 595 7.52 -4.58 17.00
CA ASN A 595 7.52 -4.70 18.46
C ASN A 595 7.00 -3.41 19.12
N HIS A 596 7.58 -2.26 18.76
CA HIS A 596 7.19 -0.93 19.26
C HIS A 596 5.69 -0.66 19.12
N LEU A 597 5.09 -1.02 17.97
CA LEU A 597 3.65 -0.81 17.74
C LEU A 597 2.73 -1.76 18.51
N ILE A 598 3.22 -2.93 18.91
CA ILE A 598 2.49 -3.86 19.78
C ILE A 598 2.57 -3.39 21.24
N GLU A 599 3.76 -2.96 21.68
CA GLU A 599 4.01 -2.37 23.00
C GLU A 599 3.21 -1.07 23.20
N ALA A 600 3.19 -0.19 22.20
CA ALA A 600 2.37 1.02 22.16
C ALA A 600 0.86 0.74 22.01
N GLY A 601 0.45 -0.53 21.91
CA GLY A 601 -0.95 -0.93 21.88
C GLY A 601 -1.70 -0.59 20.59
N ILE A 602 -1.01 -0.43 19.47
CA ILE A 602 -1.61 -0.10 18.17
C ILE A 602 -1.84 -1.39 17.35
N ALA A 603 -0.81 -2.22 17.23
CA ALA A 603 -0.80 -3.40 16.38
C ALA A 603 -1.18 -4.68 17.15
N ASP A 604 -1.88 -5.58 16.46
CA ASP A 604 -2.13 -6.95 16.90
C ASP A 604 -0.98 -7.87 16.46
N SER A 605 -0.36 -8.56 17.43
CA SER A 605 0.82 -9.40 17.21
C SER A 605 0.58 -10.63 16.34
N ALA A 606 -0.66 -11.09 16.20
CA ALA A 606 -1.04 -12.22 15.35
C ALA A 606 -1.48 -11.80 13.93
N ARG A 607 -1.73 -10.49 13.70
CA ARG A 607 -2.32 -9.96 12.46
C ARG A 607 -1.41 -8.96 11.74
N LEU A 608 -0.12 -9.26 11.68
CA LEU A 608 0.90 -8.47 10.99
C LEU A 608 1.09 -8.94 9.53
N GLY A 609 1.15 -8.01 8.58
CA GLY A 609 1.56 -8.28 7.19
C GLY A 609 2.62 -7.29 6.70
N VAL A 610 3.27 -7.59 5.58
CA VAL A 610 4.30 -6.73 4.97
C VAL A 610 4.12 -6.66 3.46
N PHE A 611 4.37 -5.50 2.87
CA PHE A 611 4.43 -5.34 1.42
C PHE A 611 5.38 -4.23 1.00
N GLY A 612 5.71 -4.22 -0.28
CA GLY A 612 6.41 -3.10 -0.88
C GLY A 612 6.40 -3.19 -2.40
N THR A 613 6.69 -2.07 -3.05
CA THR A 613 6.81 -1.98 -4.51
C THR A 613 8.28 -1.86 -4.91
N SER A 614 8.68 -2.46 -6.04
CA SER A 614 10.06 -2.34 -6.57
C SER A 614 11.11 -2.84 -5.57
N TYR A 615 12.06 -2.00 -5.15
CA TYR A 615 13.00 -2.28 -4.07
C TYR A 615 12.31 -2.68 -2.76
N GLY A 616 11.13 -2.13 -2.45
CA GLY A 616 10.30 -2.55 -1.32
C GLY A 616 9.73 -3.97 -1.46
N GLY A 617 9.47 -4.42 -2.70
CA GLY A 617 9.04 -5.79 -2.98
C GLY A 617 10.19 -6.78 -2.84
N TYR A 618 11.39 -6.39 -3.28
CA TYR A 618 12.63 -7.12 -3.01
C TYR A 618 12.96 -7.23 -1.51
N ALA A 619 12.85 -6.11 -0.79
CA ALA A 619 12.95 -6.07 0.67
C ALA A 619 11.92 -6.99 1.35
N THR A 620 10.68 -7.03 0.83
CA THR A 620 9.62 -7.93 1.33
C THR A 620 10.02 -9.40 1.14
N ASN A 621 10.53 -9.77 -0.03
CA ASN A 621 11.01 -11.14 -0.31
C ASN A 621 12.18 -11.53 0.62
N LEU A 622 13.16 -10.64 0.82
CA LEU A 622 14.28 -10.90 1.73
C LEU A 622 13.89 -10.93 3.21
N LEU A 623 12.87 -10.19 3.62
CA LEU A 623 12.46 -10.17 5.03
C LEU A 623 11.78 -11.50 5.42
N ILE A 624 10.95 -12.07 4.55
CA ILE A 624 10.20 -13.32 4.85
C ILE A 624 11.02 -14.61 4.73
N THR A 625 12.25 -14.56 4.18
CA THR A 625 13.22 -15.67 4.29
C THR A 625 13.97 -15.65 5.63
N GLN A 626 13.98 -14.51 6.34
CA GLN A 626 14.69 -14.29 7.60
C GLN A 626 13.78 -14.32 8.83
N THR A 627 12.49 -13.96 8.73
CA THR A 627 11.57 -13.95 9.87
C THR A 627 10.17 -14.48 9.56
N LYS A 628 9.58 -15.16 10.54
CA LYS A 628 8.20 -15.67 10.52
C LYS A 628 7.19 -14.71 11.18
N ARG A 629 7.60 -13.46 11.46
CA ARG A 629 6.79 -12.47 12.19
C ARG A 629 5.57 -11.96 11.41
N PHE A 630 5.56 -12.10 10.08
CA PHE A 630 4.46 -11.66 9.22
C PHE A 630 3.59 -12.85 8.79
N ARG A 631 2.29 -12.70 8.99
CA ARG A 631 1.25 -13.70 8.68
C ARG A 631 0.84 -13.71 7.21
N ALA A 632 1.15 -12.65 6.45
CA ALA A 632 1.03 -12.56 5.00
C ALA A 632 2.02 -11.53 4.43
N ALA A 633 2.40 -11.69 3.16
CA ALA A 633 3.31 -10.77 2.47
C ALA A 633 2.88 -10.49 1.02
N ALA A 634 3.19 -9.30 0.49
CA ALA A 634 2.95 -8.97 -0.92
C ALA A 634 4.15 -8.26 -1.59
N ASN A 635 4.66 -8.86 -2.66
CA ASN A 635 5.70 -8.30 -3.52
C ASN A 635 5.05 -7.69 -4.78
N ILE A 636 5.24 -6.39 -5.00
CA ILE A 636 4.72 -5.66 -6.16
C ILE A 636 5.90 -5.23 -7.06
N SER A 637 6.06 -5.85 -8.24
CA SER A 637 7.16 -5.56 -9.20
C SER A 637 8.56 -5.55 -8.55
N GLY A 638 8.79 -6.38 -7.54
CA GLY A 638 10.06 -6.44 -6.80
C GLY A 638 10.88 -7.68 -7.12
N LYS A 639 12.20 -7.47 -7.12
CA LYS A 639 13.26 -8.43 -7.46
C LYS A 639 13.23 -9.63 -6.51
N VAL A 640 13.63 -10.81 -6.96
CA VAL A 640 13.65 -12.05 -6.17
C VAL A 640 15.03 -12.70 -6.12
N ASP A 641 15.84 -12.46 -7.15
CA ASP A 641 17.18 -13.00 -7.31
C ASP A 641 18.09 -11.92 -7.90
N MET A 642 19.17 -11.60 -7.19
CA MET A 642 20.19 -10.64 -7.62
C MET A 642 21.08 -11.20 -8.73
N ILE A 643 21.18 -12.53 -8.92
CA ILE A 643 22.03 -13.13 -9.95
C ILE A 643 21.36 -13.02 -11.32
N SER A 644 20.08 -13.41 -11.45
CA SER A 644 19.33 -13.21 -12.70
C SER A 644 19.14 -11.72 -13.00
N PHE A 645 18.70 -10.93 -12.01
CA PHE A 645 18.41 -9.51 -12.19
C PHE A 645 19.63 -8.66 -12.59
N TYR A 646 20.84 -8.99 -12.12
CA TYR A 646 22.06 -8.17 -12.31
C TYR A 646 22.36 -7.84 -13.78
N THR A 647 22.16 -8.79 -14.69
CA THR A 647 22.28 -8.57 -16.15
C THR A 647 20.95 -8.61 -16.90
N ASP A 648 19.86 -9.15 -16.33
CA ASP A 648 18.52 -9.11 -16.94
C ASP A 648 17.89 -7.71 -16.86
N SER A 649 18.34 -6.83 -17.74
CA SER A 649 17.63 -5.62 -18.13
C SER A 649 16.85 -5.91 -19.42
N PRO A 650 15.50 -5.88 -19.42
CA PRO A 650 14.68 -6.13 -20.62
C PRO A 650 14.94 -5.16 -21.78
N ARG A 651 15.67 -4.07 -21.53
CA ARG A 651 16.17 -3.12 -22.53
C ARG A 651 17.67 -2.82 -22.31
N LEU A 652 18.44 -3.89 -22.04
CA LEU A 652 19.92 -4.02 -21.96
C LEU A 652 20.70 -2.74 -21.63
N GLY A 653 20.33 -2.07 -20.54
CA GLY A 653 21.07 -0.92 -20.01
C GLY A 653 21.79 -1.27 -18.71
N VAL A 654 22.86 -0.53 -18.39
CA VAL A 654 23.72 -0.74 -17.20
C VAL A 654 23.02 -0.57 -15.84
N ARG A 655 21.71 -0.27 -15.83
CA ARG A 655 20.96 0.13 -14.63
C ARG A 655 20.98 -0.93 -13.53
N ASN A 656 20.82 -2.21 -13.86
CA ASN A 656 20.73 -3.27 -12.85
C ASN A 656 22.10 -3.60 -12.23
N ILE A 657 23.17 -3.56 -13.04
CA ILE A 657 24.57 -3.65 -12.60
C ILE A 657 24.86 -2.54 -11.57
N HIS A 658 24.55 -1.28 -11.92
CA HIS A 658 24.74 -0.14 -11.03
C HIS A 658 23.80 -0.16 -9.80
N ALA A 659 22.62 -0.77 -9.90
CA ALA A 659 21.70 -0.97 -8.77
C ALA A 659 22.34 -1.87 -7.69
N ALA A 660 22.88 -3.02 -8.11
CA ALA A 660 23.62 -3.96 -7.27
C ALA A 660 24.89 -3.35 -6.66
N GLU A 661 25.75 -2.79 -7.50
CA GLU A 661 27.10 -2.37 -7.09
C GLU A 661 27.15 -1.08 -6.27
N LYS A 662 26.44 -0.02 -6.72
CA LYS A 662 26.77 1.38 -6.36
C LYS A 662 25.59 2.19 -5.83
N SER A 663 24.37 1.69 -5.95
CA SER A 663 23.15 2.42 -5.58
C SER A 663 22.17 1.56 -4.78
N GLN A 664 20.93 1.37 -5.23
CA GLN A 664 19.80 1.03 -4.36
C GLN A 664 19.90 -0.35 -3.68
N ASP A 665 20.48 -1.36 -4.33
CA ASP A 665 20.60 -2.69 -3.73
C ASP A 665 21.84 -2.84 -2.82
N ARG A 666 22.75 -1.86 -2.86
CA ARG A 666 23.79 -1.63 -1.84
C ARG A 666 24.71 -2.83 -1.57
N LEU A 667 24.98 -3.72 -2.54
CA LEU A 667 25.86 -4.89 -2.33
C LEU A 667 27.36 -4.51 -2.25
N GLY A 668 27.75 -3.42 -2.93
CA GLY A 668 29.07 -2.81 -2.81
C GLY A 668 30.21 -3.52 -3.55
N ALA A 669 29.91 -4.48 -4.43
CA ALA A 669 30.87 -5.24 -5.23
C ALA A 669 30.19 -5.84 -6.47
N THR A 670 30.96 -6.14 -7.52
CA THR A 670 30.46 -6.87 -8.70
C THR A 670 30.09 -8.32 -8.33
N LEU A 671 29.25 -8.97 -9.15
CA LEU A 671 28.91 -10.40 -9.00
C LEU A 671 30.17 -11.29 -8.96
N TRP A 672 31.20 -10.97 -9.76
CA TRP A 672 32.43 -11.77 -9.84
C TRP A 672 33.39 -11.53 -8.67
N GLN A 673 33.37 -10.34 -8.06
CA GLN A 673 34.20 -10.02 -6.89
C GLN A 673 33.67 -10.69 -5.62
N GLN A 674 32.35 -10.71 -5.41
CA GLN A 674 31.73 -11.24 -4.18
C GLN A 674 30.45 -12.04 -4.49
N PRO A 675 30.52 -13.17 -5.23
CA PRO A 675 29.34 -13.92 -5.66
C PRO A 675 28.48 -14.40 -4.48
N GLN A 676 29.10 -14.71 -3.34
CA GLN A 676 28.40 -15.11 -2.13
C GLN A 676 27.48 -14.03 -1.56
N LYS A 677 27.74 -12.73 -1.78
CA LYS A 677 26.79 -11.66 -1.42
C LYS A 677 25.54 -11.71 -2.28
N TYR A 678 25.69 -11.97 -3.58
CA TYR A 678 24.55 -12.04 -4.48
C TYR A 678 23.67 -13.24 -4.11
N VAL A 679 24.26 -14.42 -3.82
CA VAL A 679 23.53 -15.57 -3.27
C VAL A 679 22.85 -15.21 -1.94
N ALA A 680 23.57 -14.61 -0.99
CA ALA A 680 23.04 -14.27 0.34
C ALA A 680 21.88 -13.25 0.31
N HIS A 681 21.84 -12.37 -0.70
CA HIS A 681 20.79 -11.37 -0.91
C HIS A 681 19.85 -11.70 -2.08
N SER A 682 19.81 -12.97 -2.52
CA SER A 682 18.81 -13.52 -3.45
C SER A 682 17.75 -14.32 -2.69
N ALA A 683 16.55 -13.75 -2.53
CA ALA A 683 15.47 -14.37 -1.75
C ALA A 683 15.04 -15.75 -2.29
N VAL A 684 15.13 -15.99 -3.61
CA VAL A 684 14.77 -17.29 -4.21
C VAL A 684 15.67 -18.43 -3.70
N MET A 685 16.93 -18.15 -3.36
CA MET A 685 17.89 -19.11 -2.82
C MET A 685 17.51 -19.61 -1.41
N PHE A 686 16.51 -18.97 -0.79
CA PHE A 686 15.99 -19.28 0.54
C PHE A 686 14.46 -19.46 0.55
N ALA A 687 13.86 -19.78 -0.61
CA ALA A 687 12.42 -20.03 -0.75
C ALA A 687 11.93 -21.24 0.09
N ASP A 688 12.83 -22.13 0.50
CA ASP A 688 12.58 -23.21 1.46
C ASP A 688 12.22 -22.67 2.86
N ARG A 689 12.78 -21.52 3.26
CA ARG A 689 12.57 -20.90 4.57
C ARG A 689 11.24 -20.15 4.66
N ILE A 690 10.74 -19.66 3.53
CA ILE A 690 9.49 -18.90 3.46
C ILE A 690 8.33 -19.78 3.93
N THR A 691 7.65 -19.35 4.99
CA THR A 691 6.41 -19.96 5.51
C THR A 691 5.23 -18.98 5.56
N THR A 692 5.45 -17.76 5.10
CA THR A 692 4.44 -16.71 5.00
C THR A 692 3.77 -16.78 3.61
N PRO A 693 2.42 -16.81 3.54
CA PRO A 693 1.67 -16.65 2.29
C PRO A 693 2.14 -15.43 1.50
N LEU A 694 2.46 -15.60 0.22
CA LEU A 694 3.02 -14.55 -0.63
C LEU A 694 2.14 -14.24 -1.84
N LEU A 695 1.64 -13.00 -1.91
CA LEU A 695 1.09 -12.43 -3.14
C LEU A 695 2.22 -11.84 -3.98
N LEU A 696 2.34 -12.30 -5.21
CA LEU A 696 3.23 -11.76 -6.23
C LEU A 696 2.38 -10.96 -7.23
N MET A 697 2.65 -9.68 -7.39
CA MET A 697 1.96 -8.82 -8.37
C MET A 697 3.01 -8.19 -9.30
N THR A 698 2.84 -8.29 -10.62
CA THR A 698 3.78 -7.69 -11.58
C THR A 698 3.08 -7.28 -12.87
N GLY A 699 3.73 -6.44 -13.67
CA GLY A 699 3.33 -6.14 -15.05
C GLY A 699 4.16 -6.96 -16.04
N ALA A 700 3.53 -7.58 -17.04
CA ALA A 700 4.23 -8.39 -18.03
C ALA A 700 5.19 -7.58 -18.93
N LEU A 701 5.04 -6.25 -18.94
CA LEU A 701 5.85 -5.31 -19.73
C LEU A 701 6.75 -4.44 -18.84
N ASP A 702 6.98 -4.82 -17.57
CA ASP A 702 7.75 -4.06 -16.58
C ASP A 702 9.19 -3.76 -17.09
N PRO A 703 9.53 -2.49 -17.36
CA PRO A 703 10.84 -2.09 -17.89
C PRO A 703 11.91 -1.95 -16.79
N ASN A 704 11.55 -2.17 -15.53
CA ASN A 704 12.42 -2.02 -14.38
C ASN A 704 12.78 -3.38 -13.76
N VAL A 705 11.78 -4.17 -13.38
CA VAL A 705 11.96 -5.52 -12.82
C VAL A 705 11.21 -6.51 -13.69
N PRO A 706 11.91 -7.30 -14.54
CA PRO A 706 11.25 -8.25 -15.44
C PRO A 706 10.27 -9.18 -14.72
N ALA A 707 9.12 -9.43 -15.35
CA ALA A 707 8.11 -10.37 -14.85
C ALA A 707 8.67 -11.80 -14.66
N ASP A 708 9.73 -12.14 -15.38
CA ASP A 708 10.43 -13.42 -15.28
C ASP A 708 11.09 -13.61 -13.89
N ASN A 709 11.59 -12.54 -13.28
CA ASN A 709 12.05 -12.55 -11.89
C ASN A 709 10.88 -12.89 -10.93
N THR A 710 9.68 -12.39 -11.20
CA THR A 710 8.48 -12.77 -10.41
C THR A 710 8.09 -14.24 -10.66
N ARG A 711 8.26 -14.73 -11.89
CA ARG A 711 7.99 -16.11 -12.33
C ARG A 711 8.94 -17.12 -11.67
N GLU A 712 10.21 -16.77 -11.50
CA GLU A 712 11.22 -17.57 -10.77
C GLU A 712 10.75 -17.91 -9.35
N MET A 713 10.39 -16.90 -8.55
CA MET A 713 9.90 -17.08 -7.18
C MET A 713 8.57 -17.86 -7.14
N PHE A 714 7.64 -17.61 -8.08
CA PHE A 714 6.39 -18.37 -8.15
C PHE A 714 6.65 -19.86 -8.33
N TYR A 715 7.48 -20.26 -9.30
CA TYR A 715 7.76 -21.68 -9.54
C TYR A 715 8.58 -22.32 -8.41
N ALA A 716 9.54 -21.60 -7.82
CA ALA A 716 10.28 -22.09 -6.64
C ALA A 716 9.33 -22.41 -5.47
N LEU A 717 8.48 -21.45 -5.08
CA LEU A 717 7.51 -21.63 -4.00
C LEU A 717 6.47 -22.70 -4.33
N ARG A 718 5.97 -22.76 -5.57
CA ARG A 718 5.01 -23.78 -6.03
C ARG A 718 5.60 -25.19 -6.00
N ARG A 719 6.89 -25.34 -6.36
CA ARG A 719 7.65 -26.60 -6.30
C ARG A 719 7.96 -27.05 -4.87
N LEU A 720 8.05 -26.10 -3.93
CA LEU A 720 8.25 -26.32 -2.50
C LEU A 720 6.94 -26.45 -1.69
N GLY A 721 5.78 -26.48 -2.37
CA GLY A 721 4.47 -26.65 -1.73
C GLY A 721 4.03 -25.48 -0.85
N LYS A 722 4.53 -24.27 -1.12
CA LYS A 722 4.24 -23.05 -0.35
C LYS A 722 2.98 -22.35 -0.84
N ASP A 723 2.35 -21.59 0.05
CA ASP A 723 1.22 -20.71 -0.28
C ASP A 723 1.72 -19.48 -1.05
N VAL A 724 1.44 -19.44 -2.35
CA VAL A 724 1.83 -18.36 -3.26
C VAL A 724 0.76 -18.14 -4.32
N THR A 725 0.44 -16.87 -4.58
CA THR A 725 -0.45 -16.45 -5.68
C THR A 725 0.31 -15.48 -6.57
N TRP A 726 0.29 -15.68 -7.89
CA TRP A 726 0.88 -14.74 -8.86
C TRP A 726 -0.20 -14.10 -9.73
N VAL A 727 -0.19 -12.76 -9.74
CA VAL A 727 -1.02 -11.91 -10.58
C VAL A 727 -0.09 -11.18 -11.55
N ASN A 728 -0.30 -11.38 -12.85
CA ASN A 728 0.49 -10.76 -13.91
C ASN A 728 -0.41 -9.90 -14.81
N TYR A 729 -0.26 -8.58 -14.77
CA TYR A 729 -1.01 -7.66 -15.62
C TYR A 729 -0.39 -7.66 -17.02
N MET A 730 -1.00 -8.36 -17.96
CA MET A 730 -0.42 -8.65 -19.29
C MET A 730 -0.15 -7.41 -20.16
N ASN A 731 -0.75 -6.26 -19.82
CA ASN A 731 -0.46 -4.95 -20.44
C ASN A 731 0.16 -3.94 -19.44
N GLY A 732 0.45 -4.36 -18.21
CA GLY A 732 0.97 -3.52 -17.14
C GLY A 732 2.48 -3.32 -17.21
N GLY A 733 2.93 -2.14 -16.77
CA GLY A 733 4.34 -1.82 -16.54
C GLY A 733 4.75 -1.96 -15.07
N HIS A 734 5.67 -1.12 -14.63
CA HIS A 734 6.25 -1.19 -13.28
C HIS A 734 5.29 -0.73 -12.18
N GLY A 735 5.05 -1.57 -11.17
CA GLY A 735 4.27 -1.24 -9.98
C GLY A 735 2.76 -1.34 -10.20
N THR A 736 2.00 -0.38 -9.67
CA THR A 736 0.54 -0.32 -9.86
C THR A 736 0.19 -0.10 -11.34
N PRO A 737 -0.75 -0.86 -11.93
CA PRO A 737 -1.15 -0.70 -13.31
C PRO A 737 -1.55 0.73 -13.69
N SER A 738 -1.03 1.16 -14.85
CA SER A 738 -1.24 2.47 -15.47
C SER A 738 -1.78 2.35 -16.90
N THR A 739 -2.34 1.19 -17.25
CA THR A 739 -2.85 0.89 -18.59
C THR A 739 -4.34 1.24 -18.70
N THR A 740 -5.18 0.74 -17.79
CA THR A 740 -6.62 1.05 -17.74
C THR A 740 -7.12 1.36 -16.31
N PRO A 741 -8.26 2.07 -16.17
CA PRO A 741 -8.95 2.23 -14.88
C PRO A 741 -9.30 0.90 -14.19
N ALA A 742 -9.64 -0.13 -14.97
CA ALA A 742 -10.05 -1.43 -14.44
C ALA A 742 -8.87 -2.17 -13.80
N ASP A 743 -7.71 -2.20 -14.45
CA ASP A 743 -6.48 -2.80 -13.89
C ASP A 743 -6.08 -2.13 -12.57
N PHE A 744 -6.26 -0.81 -12.45
CA PHE A 744 -5.94 -0.06 -11.25
C PHE A 744 -6.86 -0.41 -10.07
N VAL A 745 -8.16 -0.63 -10.32
CA VAL A 745 -9.13 -1.04 -9.29
C VAL A 745 -8.90 -2.49 -8.89
N ASP A 746 -8.83 -3.41 -9.86
CA ASP A 746 -8.55 -4.84 -9.64
C ASP A 746 -7.25 -5.07 -8.84
N PHE A 747 -6.22 -4.25 -9.08
CA PHE A 747 -4.99 -4.25 -8.28
C PHE A 747 -5.23 -3.97 -6.79
N HIS A 748 -6.01 -2.94 -6.47
CA HIS A 748 -6.29 -2.60 -5.06
C HIS A 748 -7.22 -3.62 -4.42
N ASP A 749 -8.25 -4.06 -5.13
CA ASP A 749 -9.21 -5.05 -4.64
C ASP A 749 -8.53 -6.40 -4.33
N ARG A 750 -7.60 -6.85 -5.19
CA ARG A 750 -6.79 -8.06 -4.92
C ARG A 750 -5.87 -7.90 -3.72
N LEU A 751 -5.22 -6.74 -3.58
CA LEU A 751 -4.30 -6.47 -2.46
C LEU A 751 -5.05 -6.45 -1.12
N VAL A 752 -6.24 -5.81 -1.07
CA VAL A 752 -7.14 -5.83 0.09
C VAL A 752 -7.63 -7.26 0.36
N ALA A 753 -8.22 -7.94 -0.63
CA ALA A 753 -8.81 -9.26 -0.45
C ALA A 753 -7.79 -10.33 0.00
N PHE A 754 -6.53 -10.22 -0.44
CA PHE A 754 -5.43 -11.06 0.03
C PHE A 754 -5.11 -10.81 1.50
N PHE A 755 -4.88 -9.54 1.89
CA PHE A 755 -4.59 -9.25 3.30
C PHE A 755 -5.79 -9.53 4.22
N ASP A 756 -7.02 -9.34 3.75
CA ASP A 756 -8.24 -9.70 4.50
C ASP A 756 -8.25 -11.20 4.80
N ARG A 757 -8.09 -12.03 3.75
CA ARG A 757 -8.04 -13.49 3.85
C ARG A 757 -7.09 -13.98 4.94
N HIS A 758 -5.87 -13.46 4.97
CA HIS A 758 -4.82 -13.99 5.84
C HIS A 758 -4.68 -13.29 7.20
N LEU A 759 -5.10 -12.01 7.33
CA LEU A 759 -4.91 -11.20 8.56
C LEU A 759 -6.20 -10.91 9.32
N LYS A 760 -7.34 -10.74 8.66
CA LYS A 760 -8.66 -10.64 9.32
C LYS A 760 -9.37 -12.00 9.40
N GLY A 761 -8.90 -12.95 8.59
CA GLY A 761 -9.67 -14.11 8.18
C GLY A 761 -10.55 -13.73 7.00
N ALA A 762 -10.63 -14.60 5.99
CA ALA A 762 -11.61 -14.44 4.92
C ALA A 762 -13.04 -14.45 5.49
N PRO A 763 -14.04 -13.94 4.74
CA PRO A 763 -15.45 -14.25 4.93
C PRO A 763 -15.76 -15.76 4.74
N GLY A 764 -15.24 -16.58 5.66
CA GLY A 764 -15.26 -18.04 5.62
C GLY A 764 -14.42 -18.63 4.49
N GLU A 765 -13.15 -18.98 4.76
CA GLU A 765 -12.59 -20.16 4.08
C GLU A 765 -13.35 -21.37 4.62
N ARG A 766 -14.37 -21.78 3.84
CA ARG A 766 -15.36 -22.76 4.24
C ARG A 766 -14.76 -24.16 4.24
N VAL A 767 -14.12 -24.54 5.35
CA VAL A 767 -13.77 -25.93 5.65
C VAL A 767 -15.04 -26.77 5.53
N VAL A 768 -15.10 -27.60 4.47
CA VAL A 768 -16.23 -28.47 4.18
C VAL A 768 -16.14 -29.66 5.13
N GLU A 769 -17.13 -29.78 6.00
CA GLU A 769 -17.20 -30.83 7.01
C GLU A 769 -18.13 -31.97 6.56
N ALA A 770 -19.09 -31.70 5.67
CA ALA A 770 -19.97 -32.70 5.09
C ALA A 770 -20.41 -32.32 3.66
N ILE A 771 -20.96 -33.29 2.94
CA ILE A 771 -21.82 -33.03 1.76
C ILE A 771 -23.26 -33.30 2.18
N ALA A 772 -24.20 -32.45 1.76
CA ALA A 772 -25.63 -32.64 1.99
C ALA A 772 -26.17 -33.82 1.17
N PHE A 773 -27.26 -34.44 1.62
CA PHE A 773 -28.03 -35.42 0.83
C PHE A 773 -28.53 -34.85 -0.50
N THR A 774 -28.60 -33.51 -0.62
CA THR A 774 -28.97 -32.78 -1.84
C THR A 774 -27.79 -32.50 -2.79
N GLY A 775 -26.55 -32.82 -2.40
CA GLY A 775 -25.31 -32.63 -3.16
C GLY A 775 -24.48 -31.38 -2.81
N GLU A 776 -24.98 -30.47 -1.97
CA GLU A 776 -24.27 -29.22 -1.62
C GLU A 776 -23.18 -29.41 -0.55
N PRO A 777 -22.04 -28.70 -0.62
CA PRO A 777 -21.03 -28.71 0.45
C PRO A 777 -21.51 -27.95 1.69
N LEU A 778 -21.41 -28.60 2.85
CA LEU A 778 -21.75 -28.05 4.16
C LEU A 778 -20.47 -27.75 4.95
N SER A 779 -20.31 -26.49 5.37
CA SER A 779 -19.10 -25.99 6.00
C SER A 779 -19.26 -25.72 7.49
N ARG A 780 -18.17 -25.83 8.27
CA ARG A 780 -18.13 -25.46 9.69
C ARG A 780 -18.84 -24.12 9.95
N ALA A 781 -19.92 -24.15 10.73
CA ALA A 781 -20.58 -22.94 11.20
C ALA A 781 -19.68 -22.22 12.22
N VAL A 782 -19.65 -20.89 12.18
CA VAL A 782 -18.83 -20.08 13.10
C VAL A 782 -19.74 -19.56 14.23
N PRO A 783 -19.57 -20.03 15.48
CA PRO A 783 -20.34 -19.49 16.62
C PRO A 783 -19.97 -18.03 16.90
N PRO A 784 -20.82 -17.28 17.64
CA PRO A 784 -20.46 -15.97 18.17
C PRO A 784 -19.11 -16.00 18.89
N ALA A 785 -18.29 -14.96 18.74
CA ALA A 785 -16.87 -14.98 19.11
C ALA A 785 -16.60 -15.43 20.57
N ALA A 786 -17.43 -15.01 21.53
CA ALA A 786 -17.33 -15.45 22.93
C ALA A 786 -17.64 -16.95 23.12
N THR A 787 -18.65 -17.47 22.41
CA THR A 787 -19.00 -18.90 22.40
C THR A 787 -17.88 -19.73 21.78
N LEU A 788 -17.32 -19.26 20.66
CA LEU A 788 -16.20 -19.91 19.98
C LEU A 788 -14.94 -19.92 20.87
N ALA A 789 -14.58 -18.80 21.49
CA ALA A 789 -13.45 -18.72 22.42
C ALA A 789 -13.60 -19.71 23.59
N ARG A 790 -14.81 -19.83 24.17
CA ARG A 790 -15.11 -20.83 25.20
C ARG A 790 -14.94 -22.27 24.71
N MET A 791 -15.38 -22.58 23.50
CA MET A 791 -15.22 -23.92 22.90
C MET A 791 -13.76 -24.26 22.60
N GLU A 792 -13.00 -23.32 22.02
CA GLU A 792 -11.59 -23.50 21.68
C GLU A 792 -10.72 -23.63 22.95
N GLN A 793 -11.06 -22.92 24.05
CA GLN A 793 -10.42 -23.14 25.36
C GLN A 793 -10.68 -24.55 25.90
N GLN A 794 -11.94 -24.99 25.95
CA GLN A 794 -12.26 -26.35 26.43
C GLN A 794 -11.63 -27.46 25.56
N LEU A 795 -11.43 -27.19 24.26
CA LEU A 795 -10.67 -28.05 23.35
C LEU A 795 -9.17 -28.06 23.69
N ALA A 796 -8.56 -26.91 23.99
CA ALA A 796 -7.18 -26.84 24.45
C ALA A 796 -6.98 -27.61 25.79
N ASP A 797 -7.92 -27.46 26.72
CA ASP A 797 -7.90 -28.16 28.02
C ASP A 797 -8.01 -29.68 27.85
N ALA A 798 -8.94 -30.16 27.03
CA ALA A 798 -9.10 -31.60 26.75
C ALA A 798 -7.90 -32.18 25.96
N ARG A 799 -7.35 -31.41 25.01
CA ARG A 799 -6.10 -31.77 24.29
C ARG A 799 -4.91 -31.85 25.25
N SER A 800 -4.87 -30.99 26.28
CA SER A 800 -3.85 -30.99 27.33
C SER A 800 -4.04 -32.15 28.34
N ALA A 801 -5.28 -32.55 28.62
CA ALA A 801 -5.56 -33.77 29.38
C ALA A 801 -5.11 -35.03 28.61
N TRP A 802 -5.54 -35.18 27.35
CA TRP A 802 -5.13 -36.29 26.49
C TRP A 802 -3.61 -36.40 26.34
N ARG A 803 -2.89 -35.29 26.14
CA ARG A 803 -1.42 -35.31 26.06
C ARG A 803 -0.71 -35.78 27.33
N ARG A 804 -1.35 -35.69 28.51
CA ARG A 804 -0.82 -36.20 29.78
C ARG A 804 -1.17 -37.68 30.01
N THR A 805 -2.29 -38.15 29.49
CA THR A 805 -2.74 -39.54 29.58
C THR A 805 -3.20 -40.09 28.22
N PRO A 806 -2.29 -40.22 27.23
CA PRO A 806 -2.66 -40.53 25.84
C PRO A 806 -3.22 -41.96 25.66
N ALA A 807 -2.92 -42.86 26.61
CA ALA A 807 -3.44 -44.22 26.68
C ALA A 807 -4.57 -44.39 27.72
N ASN A 808 -5.34 -43.32 28.00
CA ASN A 808 -6.59 -43.40 28.77
C ASN A 808 -7.78 -43.13 27.83
N ALA A 809 -8.77 -44.02 27.81
CA ALA A 809 -9.90 -43.92 26.91
C ALA A 809 -10.71 -42.63 27.11
N ASP A 810 -10.95 -42.22 28.37
CA ASP A 810 -11.78 -41.06 28.70
C ASP A 810 -11.17 -39.75 28.22
N SER A 811 -9.83 -39.61 28.25
CA SER A 811 -9.11 -38.44 27.76
C SER A 811 -9.26 -38.28 26.24
N ILE A 812 -9.20 -39.38 25.48
CA ILE A 812 -9.43 -39.40 24.03
C ILE A 812 -10.91 -39.10 23.73
N ILE A 813 -11.84 -39.71 24.45
CA ILE A 813 -13.29 -39.47 24.32
C ILE A 813 -13.60 -37.98 24.52
N TRP A 814 -13.09 -37.37 25.60
CA TRP A 814 -13.28 -35.95 25.86
C TRP A 814 -12.60 -35.05 24.83
N TYR A 815 -11.40 -35.40 24.36
CA TYR A 815 -10.73 -34.67 23.31
C TYR A 815 -11.53 -34.68 21.99
N GLY A 816 -11.99 -35.84 21.53
CA GLY A 816 -12.86 -35.95 20.35
C GLY A 816 -14.20 -35.24 20.51
N ARG A 817 -14.83 -35.32 21.70
CA ARG A 817 -16.06 -34.58 22.03
C ARG A 817 -15.86 -33.07 21.93
N ARG A 818 -14.82 -32.51 22.58
CA ARG A 818 -14.53 -31.07 22.53
C ARG A 818 -14.09 -30.59 21.15
N THR A 819 -13.44 -31.43 20.34
CA THR A 819 -13.10 -31.13 18.94
C THR A 819 -14.35 -30.94 18.09
N ALA A 820 -15.38 -31.76 18.30
CA ALA A 820 -16.61 -31.70 17.52
C ALA A 820 -17.52 -30.49 17.85
N TYR A 821 -17.52 -29.98 19.09
CA TYR A 821 -18.42 -28.89 19.51
C TYR A 821 -18.29 -27.58 18.70
N PRO A 822 -17.08 -27.09 18.36
CA PRO A 822 -16.92 -25.95 17.45
C PRO A 822 -17.16 -26.30 15.96
N GLY A 823 -17.74 -27.47 15.65
CA GLY A 823 -18.15 -27.88 14.31
C GLY A 823 -17.11 -28.67 13.50
N ARG A 824 -16.04 -29.17 14.13
CA ARG A 824 -14.95 -29.90 13.46
C ARG A 824 -15.19 -31.41 13.47
N PHE A 825 -16.09 -31.88 12.63
CA PHE A 825 -16.56 -33.26 12.68
C PHE A 825 -15.53 -34.24 12.09
N ASN A 826 -14.81 -33.87 11.03
CA ASN A 826 -13.78 -34.74 10.46
C ASN A 826 -12.53 -34.86 11.35
N GLU A 827 -12.10 -33.78 12.03
CA GLU A 827 -11.02 -33.84 13.04
C GLU A 827 -11.45 -34.75 14.22
N ALA A 828 -12.72 -34.72 14.63
CA ALA A 828 -13.25 -35.62 15.65
C ALA A 828 -13.38 -37.10 15.20
N ILE A 829 -13.76 -37.35 13.94
CA ILE A 829 -13.84 -38.72 13.37
C ILE A 829 -12.46 -39.38 13.37
N ALA A 830 -11.40 -38.64 13.06
CA ALA A 830 -10.01 -39.12 13.17
C ALA A 830 -9.68 -39.51 14.61
N ILE A 831 -9.87 -38.60 15.58
CA ILE A 831 -9.57 -38.84 17.01
C ILE A 831 -10.31 -40.08 17.54
N PHE A 832 -11.59 -40.28 17.20
CA PHE A 832 -12.32 -41.49 17.63
C PHE A 832 -11.88 -42.76 16.87
N SER A 833 -11.30 -42.64 15.67
CA SER A 833 -10.73 -43.78 14.93
C SER A 833 -9.41 -44.23 15.53
N ASP A 834 -8.53 -43.30 15.94
CA ASP A 834 -7.32 -43.58 16.70
C ASP A 834 -7.67 -44.22 18.07
N GLY A 835 -8.75 -43.73 18.69
CA GLY A 835 -9.36 -44.33 19.87
C GLY A 835 -9.78 -45.79 19.66
N ILE A 836 -10.48 -46.11 18.56
CA ILE A 836 -10.89 -47.49 18.21
C ILE A 836 -9.69 -48.38 17.90
N ALA A 837 -8.64 -47.87 17.25
CA ALA A 837 -7.41 -48.62 17.01
C ALA A 837 -6.69 -49.00 18.32
N THR A 838 -6.85 -48.19 19.38
CA THR A 838 -6.25 -48.41 20.70
C THR A 838 -7.16 -49.22 21.63
N PHE A 839 -8.48 -49.03 21.54
CA PHE A 839 -9.50 -49.62 22.41
C PHE A 839 -10.65 -50.26 21.60
N PRO A 840 -10.39 -51.30 20.80
CA PRO A 840 -11.36 -51.85 19.84
C PRO A 840 -12.61 -52.49 20.46
N GLY A 841 -12.62 -52.72 21.78
CA GLY A 841 -13.78 -53.19 22.54
C GLY A 841 -14.58 -52.10 23.29
N ASP A 842 -14.09 -50.85 23.36
CA ASP A 842 -14.80 -49.77 24.05
C ASP A 842 -15.87 -49.17 23.14
N ALA A 843 -17.13 -49.53 23.39
CA ALA A 843 -18.30 -49.11 22.62
C ALA A 843 -18.49 -47.57 22.56
N ARG A 844 -17.92 -46.81 23.49
CA ARG A 844 -18.09 -45.36 23.58
C ARG A 844 -17.47 -44.66 22.35
N PHE A 845 -16.32 -45.14 21.87
CA PHE A 845 -15.71 -44.57 20.65
C PHE A 845 -16.58 -44.78 19.42
N TYR A 846 -17.11 -46.00 19.23
CA TYR A 846 -18.02 -46.31 18.13
C TYR A 846 -19.30 -45.47 18.21
N ARG A 847 -19.91 -45.34 19.40
CA ARG A 847 -21.07 -44.44 19.61
C ARG A 847 -20.77 -43.00 19.20
N HIS A 848 -19.63 -42.46 19.63
CA HIS A 848 -19.27 -41.08 19.33
C HIS A 848 -18.87 -40.87 17.86
N ARG A 849 -18.13 -41.79 17.24
CA ARG A 849 -17.76 -41.74 15.82
C ARG A 849 -18.99 -41.91 14.92
N GLY A 850 -19.86 -42.87 15.24
CA GLY A 850 -21.14 -43.07 14.56
C GLY A 850 -22.02 -41.82 14.56
N HIS A 851 -22.17 -41.13 15.69
CA HIS A 851 -22.85 -39.82 15.75
C HIS A 851 -22.16 -38.78 14.84
N ARG A 852 -20.83 -38.74 14.74
CA ARG A 852 -20.13 -37.84 13.80
C ARG A 852 -20.30 -38.25 12.34
N TYR A 853 -20.46 -39.54 12.04
CA TYR A 853 -20.87 -40.00 10.71
C TYR A 853 -22.32 -39.59 10.38
N ILE A 854 -23.27 -39.62 11.32
CA ILE A 854 -24.60 -39.01 11.13
C ILE A 854 -24.44 -37.51 10.83
N SER A 855 -23.66 -36.79 11.66
CA SER A 855 -23.42 -35.35 11.49
C SER A 855 -22.89 -35.02 10.09
N THR A 856 -22.05 -35.89 9.53
CA THR A 856 -21.41 -35.74 8.21
C THR A 856 -22.12 -36.46 7.05
N ARG A 857 -23.38 -36.90 7.24
CA ARG A 857 -24.22 -37.62 6.25
C ARG A 857 -23.68 -38.98 5.77
N GLN A 858 -22.65 -39.52 6.43
CA GLN A 858 -22.05 -40.83 6.12
C GLN A 858 -22.86 -41.98 6.77
N LEU A 859 -24.14 -42.12 6.42
CA LEU A 859 -25.10 -42.97 7.14
C LEU A 859 -24.69 -44.45 7.23
N ASP A 860 -24.14 -45.05 6.18
CA ASP A 860 -23.70 -46.46 6.21
C ASP A 860 -22.63 -46.71 7.29
N LYS A 861 -21.67 -45.77 7.39
CA LYS A 861 -20.61 -45.82 8.42
C LYS A 861 -21.16 -45.54 9.81
N ALA A 862 -22.18 -44.69 9.92
CA ALA A 862 -22.87 -44.44 11.19
C ALA A 862 -23.58 -45.70 11.68
N ILE A 863 -24.32 -46.39 10.80
CA ILE A 863 -25.02 -47.64 11.11
C ILE A 863 -24.00 -48.69 11.54
N ALA A 864 -22.95 -48.94 10.76
CA ALA A 864 -21.94 -49.96 11.08
C ALA A 864 -21.24 -49.72 12.44
N ASP A 865 -20.88 -48.47 12.76
CA ASP A 865 -20.33 -48.12 14.08
C ASP A 865 -21.36 -48.33 15.21
N LEU A 866 -22.61 -47.92 15.00
CA LEU A 866 -23.63 -47.95 16.04
C LEU A 866 -24.21 -49.35 16.29
N GLU A 867 -24.28 -50.22 15.28
CA GLU A 867 -24.54 -51.65 15.43
C GLU A 867 -23.40 -52.31 16.21
N LYS A 868 -22.13 -52.00 15.89
CA LYS A 868 -20.98 -52.50 16.65
C LYS A 868 -21.01 -52.05 18.11
N ALA A 869 -21.43 -50.82 18.39
CA ALA A 869 -21.63 -50.32 19.76
C ALA A 869 -22.78 -51.05 20.49
N TYR A 870 -23.88 -51.35 19.79
CA TYR A 870 -25.03 -52.07 20.34
C TYR A 870 -24.66 -53.51 20.72
N ASP A 871 -23.97 -54.24 19.84
CA ASP A 871 -23.49 -55.60 20.12
C ASP A 871 -22.50 -55.63 21.29
N LEU A 872 -21.54 -54.69 21.34
CA LEU A 872 -20.56 -54.59 22.43
C LEU A 872 -21.23 -54.29 23.79
N THR A 873 -22.33 -53.55 23.82
CA THR A 873 -23.03 -53.19 25.07
C THR A 873 -24.19 -54.11 25.44
N LYS A 874 -24.62 -55.00 24.54
CA LYS A 874 -25.79 -55.88 24.70
C LYS A 874 -25.86 -56.55 26.08
N HIS A 875 -24.75 -57.16 26.51
CA HIS A 875 -24.64 -57.92 27.77
C HIS A 875 -23.93 -57.18 28.92
N ALA A 876 -23.47 -55.94 28.70
CA ALA A 876 -22.90 -55.09 29.75
C ALA A 876 -23.99 -54.56 30.72
N PRO A 877 -23.64 -53.99 31.88
CA PRO A 877 -24.53 -53.03 32.54
C PRO A 877 -24.83 -51.82 31.63
N ASP A 878 -25.83 -51.01 31.97
CA ASP A 878 -26.01 -49.69 31.36
C ASP A 878 -25.42 -48.62 32.28
N GLU A 879 -24.82 -47.58 31.70
CA GLU A 879 -24.03 -46.57 32.40
C GLU A 879 -24.54 -45.17 32.07
N VAL A 880 -24.55 -44.26 33.05
CA VAL A 880 -24.92 -42.85 32.82
C VAL A 880 -23.85 -42.17 31.97
N GLU A 881 -24.21 -41.56 30.83
CA GLU A 881 -23.25 -40.83 30.00
C GLU A 881 -23.14 -39.37 30.48
N PRO A 882 -21.95 -38.86 30.86
CA PRO A 882 -21.81 -37.49 31.33
C PRO A 882 -22.09 -36.46 30.22
N ASP A 883 -22.90 -35.44 30.52
CA ASP A 883 -23.33 -34.39 29.59
C ASP A 883 -22.15 -33.63 28.95
N GLY A 884 -22.33 -33.17 27.70
CA GLY A 884 -21.28 -32.43 26.99
C GLY A 884 -21.01 -31.04 27.57
N GLN A 885 -22.04 -30.41 28.11
CA GLN A 885 -22.01 -29.23 28.97
C GLN A 885 -23.09 -29.46 30.03
N PRO A 886 -22.88 -29.08 31.30
CA PRO A 886 -23.91 -29.20 32.33
C PRO A 886 -25.25 -28.57 31.93
N ASN A 887 -26.33 -29.33 32.07
CA ASN A 887 -27.68 -28.79 31.98
C ASN A 887 -28.03 -27.94 33.23
N ALA A 888 -29.17 -27.26 33.21
CA ALA A 888 -29.56 -26.30 34.25
C ALA A 888 -29.71 -26.90 35.67
N ARG A 889 -29.85 -28.23 35.80
CA ARG A 889 -29.89 -28.97 37.08
C ARG A 889 -28.64 -29.80 37.35
N ASN A 890 -27.71 -29.89 36.39
CA ASN A 890 -26.51 -30.73 36.42
C ASN A 890 -26.81 -32.22 36.71
N ILE A 891 -27.93 -32.73 36.20
CA ILE A 891 -28.36 -34.14 36.31
C ILE A 891 -28.30 -34.76 34.90
N PRO A 892 -27.36 -35.66 34.60
CA PRO A 892 -27.22 -36.21 33.25
C PRO A 892 -28.49 -36.91 32.76
N THR A 893 -28.94 -36.57 31.57
CA THR A 893 -30.27 -36.96 31.06
C THR A 893 -30.28 -38.31 30.34
N SER A 894 -29.12 -38.93 30.05
CA SER A 894 -29.04 -40.11 29.18
C SER A 894 -28.03 -41.17 29.63
N THR A 895 -28.23 -42.42 29.15
CA THR A 895 -27.31 -43.56 29.38
C THR A 895 -26.57 -43.95 28.10
N LEU A 896 -25.49 -44.71 28.22
CA LEU A 896 -24.69 -45.18 27.09
C LEU A 896 -25.50 -46.08 26.14
N LYS A 897 -26.24 -47.09 26.66
CA LYS A 897 -27.08 -47.94 25.79
C LYS A 897 -28.23 -47.15 25.18
N GLY A 898 -28.84 -46.25 25.95
CA GLY A 898 -29.90 -45.37 25.43
C GLY A 898 -29.41 -44.51 24.28
N ASN A 899 -28.25 -43.88 24.46
CA ASN A 899 -27.59 -43.12 23.40
C ASN A 899 -27.24 -43.98 22.18
N ILE A 900 -26.74 -45.20 22.35
CA ILE A 900 -26.44 -46.11 21.23
C ILE A 900 -27.72 -46.42 20.44
N ARG A 901 -28.78 -46.88 21.10
CA ARG A 901 -30.08 -47.20 20.46
C ARG A 901 -30.68 -46.00 19.75
N TYR A 902 -30.75 -44.86 20.43
CA TYR A 902 -31.33 -43.63 19.89
C TYR A 902 -30.61 -43.17 18.61
N HIS A 903 -29.27 -43.19 18.60
CA HIS A 903 -28.49 -42.78 17.43
C HIS A 903 -28.54 -43.82 16.31
N LEU A 904 -28.57 -45.13 16.62
CA LEU A 904 -28.72 -46.20 15.61
C LEU A 904 -30.10 -46.12 14.93
N ALA A 905 -31.15 -45.97 15.73
CA ALA A 905 -32.52 -45.81 15.24
C ALA A 905 -32.67 -44.52 14.40
N LEU A 906 -31.99 -43.43 14.81
CA LEU A 906 -31.95 -42.19 14.04
C LEU A 906 -31.20 -42.37 12.72
N ALA A 907 -30.07 -43.08 12.69
CA ALA A 907 -29.34 -43.37 11.46
C ALA A 907 -30.22 -44.16 10.47
N TYR A 908 -30.93 -45.18 10.96
CA TYR A 908 -31.90 -45.93 10.15
C TYR A 908 -33.10 -45.08 9.71
N TYR A 909 -33.62 -44.20 10.56
CA TYR A 909 -34.68 -43.24 10.19
C TYR A 909 -34.22 -42.25 9.10
N LEU A 910 -32.98 -41.77 9.17
CA LEU A 910 -32.37 -40.89 8.17
C LEU A 910 -32.02 -41.62 6.87
N ASN A 911 -31.75 -42.92 6.91
CA ASN A 911 -31.57 -43.73 5.70
C ASN A 911 -32.91 -44.00 5.01
N GLY A 912 -33.92 -44.39 5.78
CA GLY A 912 -35.29 -44.68 5.30
C GLY A 912 -35.82 -46.03 5.78
N ASP A 913 -34.98 -46.80 6.48
CA ASP A 913 -35.26 -48.10 7.05
C ASP A 913 -36.13 -47.98 8.32
N PHE A 914 -37.31 -47.37 8.22
CA PHE A 914 -38.24 -47.18 9.35
C PHE A 914 -38.57 -48.52 10.04
N ALA A 915 -38.58 -49.63 9.30
CA ALA A 915 -38.77 -50.98 9.83
C ALA A 915 -37.63 -51.43 10.75
N LYS A 916 -36.38 -51.00 10.52
CA LYS A 916 -35.22 -51.26 11.39
C LYS A 916 -35.13 -50.26 12.54
N ALA A 917 -35.50 -49.00 12.32
CA ALA A 917 -35.56 -47.98 13.37
C ALA A 917 -36.62 -48.30 14.43
N LEU A 918 -37.75 -48.89 14.04
CA LEU A 918 -38.89 -49.18 14.91
C LEU A 918 -38.55 -49.99 16.18
N PRO A 919 -37.99 -51.22 16.11
CA PRO A 919 -37.74 -52.03 17.31
C PRO A 919 -36.77 -51.35 18.28
N LEU A 920 -35.76 -50.63 17.78
CA LEU A 920 -34.80 -49.89 18.60
C LEU A 920 -35.47 -48.75 19.36
N TYR A 921 -36.35 -47.97 18.72
CA TYR A 921 -37.14 -46.95 19.41
C TYR A 921 -38.18 -47.54 20.39
N GLN A 922 -38.71 -48.74 20.13
CA GLN A 922 -39.59 -49.45 21.07
C GLN A 922 -38.84 -49.94 22.32
N GLU A 923 -37.62 -50.47 22.16
CA GLU A 923 -36.73 -50.82 23.26
C GLU A 923 -36.40 -49.57 24.10
N ASP A 924 -36.03 -48.47 23.43
CA ASP A 924 -35.56 -47.26 24.11
C ASP A 924 -36.66 -46.48 24.84
N VAL A 925 -37.87 -46.42 24.28
CA VAL A 925 -39.07 -45.92 25.00
C VAL A 925 -39.43 -46.80 26.19
N THR A 926 -39.16 -48.11 26.11
CA THR A 926 -39.40 -49.03 27.24
C THR A 926 -38.35 -48.86 28.34
N ALA A 927 -37.08 -48.66 27.99
CA ALA A 927 -36.01 -48.31 28.94
C ALA A 927 -36.25 -46.94 29.60
N SER A 928 -36.80 -45.97 28.86
CA SER A 928 -36.97 -44.58 29.31
C SER A 928 -38.14 -44.36 30.28
N ARG A 929 -38.90 -45.38 30.70
CA ARG A 929 -40.12 -45.19 31.52
C ARG A 929 -39.91 -44.50 32.88
N GLY A 930 -38.68 -44.49 33.40
CA GLY A 930 -38.29 -43.75 34.61
C GLY A 930 -37.60 -42.40 34.34
N ASN A 931 -37.43 -41.99 33.09
CA ASN A 931 -36.67 -40.82 32.66
C ASN A 931 -37.53 -39.96 31.72
N PRO A 932 -38.20 -38.90 32.22
CA PRO A 932 -39.10 -38.07 31.43
C PRO A 932 -38.47 -37.46 30.16
N ASP A 933 -37.22 -36.98 30.24
CA ASP A 933 -36.50 -36.37 29.12
C ASP A 933 -36.26 -37.35 27.96
N MET A 934 -35.75 -38.54 28.24
CA MET A 934 -35.55 -39.56 27.20
C MET A 934 -36.88 -40.17 26.76
N LEU A 935 -37.87 -40.26 27.66
CA LEU A 935 -39.20 -40.73 27.30
C LEU A 935 -39.85 -39.84 26.25
N VAL A 936 -39.78 -38.51 26.37
CA VAL A 936 -40.32 -37.60 25.35
C VAL A 936 -39.49 -37.60 24.07
N ALA A 937 -38.15 -37.66 24.17
CA ALA A 937 -37.29 -37.71 22.98
C ALA A 937 -37.52 -38.99 22.16
N SER A 938 -37.40 -40.15 22.77
CA SER A 938 -37.54 -41.45 22.07
C SER A 938 -39.00 -41.70 21.64
N SER A 939 -40.00 -41.24 22.40
CA SER A 939 -41.42 -41.33 21.98
C SER A 939 -41.72 -40.46 20.76
N HIS A 940 -41.09 -39.29 20.62
CA HIS A 940 -41.26 -38.43 19.46
C HIS A 940 -40.80 -39.13 18.17
N TRP A 941 -39.60 -39.72 18.16
CA TRP A 941 -39.11 -40.45 16.99
C TRP A 941 -39.83 -41.78 16.76
N LEU A 942 -40.23 -42.50 17.82
CA LEU A 942 -41.09 -43.69 17.71
C LEU A 942 -42.43 -43.36 17.02
N TYR A 943 -43.08 -42.28 17.44
CA TYR A 943 -44.34 -41.81 16.86
C TYR A 943 -44.18 -41.51 15.36
N MET A 944 -43.16 -40.74 14.99
CA MET A 944 -42.90 -40.41 13.58
C MET A 944 -42.58 -41.67 12.76
N THR A 945 -41.79 -42.60 13.29
CA THR A 945 -41.48 -43.89 12.65
C THR A 945 -42.75 -44.71 12.39
N LEU A 946 -43.65 -44.80 13.37
CA LEU A 946 -44.93 -45.50 13.23
C LEU A 946 -45.87 -44.82 12.22
N ARG A 947 -45.97 -43.49 12.22
CA ARG A 947 -46.75 -42.75 11.19
C ARG A 947 -46.19 -42.98 9.79
N ARG A 948 -44.87 -43.08 9.62
CA ARG A 948 -44.22 -43.35 8.32
C ARG A 948 -44.40 -44.78 7.83
N LEU A 949 -44.58 -45.74 8.75
CA LEU A 949 -45.00 -47.11 8.46
C LEU A 949 -46.53 -47.27 8.29
N GLY A 950 -47.31 -46.17 8.34
CA GLY A 950 -48.78 -46.21 8.27
C GLY A 950 -49.47 -46.78 9.53
N ARG A 951 -48.71 -47.11 10.59
CA ARG A 951 -49.16 -47.79 11.82
C ARG A 951 -49.83 -46.81 12.80
N ASN A 952 -50.81 -46.05 12.30
CA ASN A 952 -51.46 -44.94 12.98
C ASN A 952 -52.05 -45.31 14.36
N GLY A 953 -52.70 -46.49 14.46
CA GLY A 953 -53.29 -46.98 15.71
C GLY A 953 -52.27 -47.38 16.78
N GLU A 954 -51.01 -47.62 16.41
CA GLU A 954 -49.90 -47.81 17.34
C GLU A 954 -49.21 -46.49 17.67
N ALA A 955 -49.05 -45.59 16.69
CA ALA A 955 -48.58 -44.23 16.93
C ALA A 955 -49.42 -43.52 18.01
N ALA A 956 -50.75 -43.66 17.96
CA ALA A 956 -51.65 -43.14 18.99
C ALA A 956 -51.33 -43.67 20.41
N LYS A 957 -50.93 -44.94 20.56
CA LYS A 957 -50.57 -45.54 21.87
C LYS A 957 -49.30 -44.93 22.48
N VAL A 958 -48.37 -44.45 21.65
CA VAL A 958 -47.15 -43.75 22.09
C VAL A 958 -47.45 -42.44 22.80
N LEU A 959 -48.60 -41.81 22.53
CA LEU A 959 -49.01 -40.54 23.14
C LEU A 959 -49.69 -40.70 24.51
N VAL A 960 -50.15 -41.90 24.86
CA VAL A 960 -50.89 -42.18 26.10
C VAL A 960 -50.12 -41.81 27.39
N PRO A 961 -48.82 -42.14 27.56
CA PRO A 961 -48.08 -41.75 28.76
C PRO A 961 -47.72 -40.26 28.84
N ILE A 962 -47.92 -39.49 27.76
CA ILE A 962 -47.47 -38.10 27.67
C ILE A 962 -48.52 -37.15 28.26
N ARG A 963 -48.11 -36.29 29.19
CA ARG A 963 -48.96 -35.35 29.93
C ARG A 963 -48.37 -33.95 29.92
N LYS A 964 -49.17 -32.91 30.16
CA LYS A 964 -48.68 -31.51 30.20
C LYS A 964 -47.76 -31.20 31.40
N ASP A 965 -47.87 -31.97 32.49
CA ASP A 965 -47.21 -31.77 33.79
C ASP A 965 -45.88 -32.53 33.97
N MET A 966 -45.27 -33.03 32.89
CA MET A 966 -44.01 -33.76 32.99
C MET A 966 -42.84 -32.82 33.35
N ASP A 967 -42.04 -33.21 34.35
CA ASP A 967 -40.78 -32.54 34.68
C ASP A 967 -39.72 -32.88 33.61
N ILE A 968 -39.42 -31.94 32.73
CA ILE A 968 -38.49 -32.08 31.59
C ILE A 968 -37.34 -31.07 31.76
N ILE A 969 -36.10 -31.55 31.71
CA ILE A 969 -34.89 -30.75 31.97
C ILE A 969 -34.33 -30.11 30.70
N GLU A 970 -34.31 -30.83 29.59
CA GLU A 970 -33.69 -30.41 28.32
C GLU A 970 -34.58 -30.68 27.09
N ASN A 971 -35.29 -31.80 27.04
CA ASN A 971 -36.00 -32.28 25.85
C ASN A 971 -37.39 -31.64 25.62
N GLY A 972 -37.58 -30.41 26.10
CA GLY A 972 -38.87 -29.69 26.09
C GLY A 972 -39.46 -29.45 24.70
N ALA A 973 -38.66 -29.39 23.64
CA ALA A 973 -39.15 -29.32 22.26
C ALA A 973 -39.90 -30.61 21.85
N TYR A 974 -39.37 -31.79 22.18
CA TYR A 974 -40.01 -33.07 21.87
C TYR A 974 -41.30 -33.28 22.66
N HIS A 975 -41.35 -32.82 23.91
CA HIS A 975 -42.56 -32.81 24.76
C HIS A 975 -43.68 -31.98 24.12
N LYS A 976 -43.40 -30.71 23.75
CA LYS A 976 -44.35 -29.83 23.04
C LYS A 976 -44.86 -30.46 21.73
N LEU A 977 -43.99 -31.13 20.98
CA LEU A 977 -44.35 -31.82 19.73
C LEU A 977 -45.28 -33.02 19.97
N LEU A 978 -45.04 -33.82 21.02
CA LEU A 978 -45.94 -34.90 21.40
C LEU A 978 -47.33 -34.38 21.83
N LEU A 979 -47.39 -33.22 22.50
CA LEU A 979 -48.66 -32.56 22.82
C LEU A 979 -49.40 -32.06 21.55
N LEU A 980 -48.69 -31.52 20.54
CA LEU A 980 -49.27 -31.26 19.21
C LEU A 980 -49.80 -32.56 18.56
N TYR A 981 -49.02 -33.65 18.61
CA TYR A 981 -49.42 -34.93 18.00
C TYR A 981 -50.65 -35.53 18.68
N LYS A 982 -50.92 -35.15 19.94
CA LYS A 982 -52.07 -35.51 20.77
C LYS A 982 -53.27 -34.56 20.61
N GLY A 983 -53.11 -33.45 19.88
CA GLY A 983 -54.13 -32.42 19.69
C GLY A 983 -54.26 -31.43 20.87
N GLU A 984 -53.31 -31.44 21.80
CA GLU A 984 -53.31 -30.60 23.00
C GLU A 984 -52.58 -29.25 22.83
N LEU A 985 -51.96 -29.03 21.66
CA LEU A 985 -51.34 -27.80 21.16
C LEU A 985 -51.52 -27.72 19.62
N THR A 986 -51.41 -26.53 19.04
CA THR A 986 -51.53 -26.29 17.58
C THR A 986 -50.18 -25.99 16.92
N PRO A 987 -50.07 -26.12 15.57
CA PRO A 987 -48.87 -25.71 14.83
C PRO A 987 -48.51 -24.23 15.00
N GLY A 988 -49.52 -23.35 15.13
CA GLY A 988 -49.32 -21.91 15.26
C GLY A 988 -48.63 -21.53 16.57
N GLU A 989 -49.05 -22.13 17.68
CA GLU A 989 -48.41 -21.96 19.00
C GLU A 989 -46.94 -22.40 19.02
N LEU A 990 -46.58 -23.40 18.19
CA LEU A 990 -45.22 -23.91 18.10
C LEU A 990 -44.32 -23.17 17.10
N LEU A 991 -44.89 -22.61 16.02
CA LEU A 991 -44.13 -21.88 14.98
C LEU A 991 -44.06 -20.36 15.19
N GLY A 992 -44.83 -19.80 16.12
CA GLY A 992 -44.98 -18.34 16.32
C GLY A 992 -43.72 -17.55 16.71
N ARG A 993 -42.58 -18.20 16.91
CA ARG A 993 -41.26 -17.56 17.15
C ARG A 993 -40.23 -17.82 16.05
N PHE A 994 -40.56 -18.57 15.00
CA PHE A 994 -39.59 -18.98 14.00
C PHE A 994 -39.16 -17.76 13.14
N GLY A 995 -37.94 -17.26 13.37
CA GLY A 995 -37.32 -16.14 12.65
C GLY A 995 -36.47 -16.58 11.44
N THR A 996 -35.47 -15.77 11.10
CA THR A 996 -34.42 -16.11 10.11
C THR A 996 -33.26 -16.90 10.73
N ASP A 997 -32.96 -16.65 12.01
CA ASP A 997 -31.71 -17.04 12.66
C ASP A 997 -31.87 -18.29 13.56
N GLY A 998 -32.87 -19.12 13.26
CA GLY A 998 -33.51 -20.08 14.19
C GLY A 998 -32.55 -20.94 15.03
N GLY A 999 -32.88 -21.08 16.31
CA GLY A 999 -32.17 -21.90 17.28
C GLY A 999 -32.39 -23.41 17.14
N LEU A 1000 -31.72 -24.17 17.99
CA LEU A 1000 -31.80 -25.64 17.99
C LEU A 1000 -33.20 -26.16 18.36
N GLU A 1001 -33.86 -25.53 19.33
CA GLU A 1001 -35.27 -25.82 19.66
C GLU A 1001 -36.20 -25.47 18.50
N ASP A 1002 -35.99 -24.34 17.83
CA ASP A 1002 -36.85 -23.89 16.72
C ASP A 1002 -36.82 -24.87 15.56
N ILE A 1003 -35.64 -25.38 15.18
CA ILE A 1003 -35.48 -26.34 14.08
C ILE A 1003 -36.04 -27.72 14.45
N THR A 1004 -35.83 -28.17 15.68
CA THR A 1004 -36.39 -29.44 16.18
C THR A 1004 -37.93 -29.38 16.18
N THR A 1005 -38.48 -28.25 16.63
CA THR A 1005 -39.92 -27.96 16.61
C THR A 1005 -40.45 -27.87 15.19
N ALA A 1006 -39.80 -27.10 14.31
CA ALA A 1006 -40.20 -26.98 12.92
C ALA A 1006 -40.20 -28.33 12.19
N TYR A 1007 -39.21 -29.22 12.42
CA TYR A 1007 -39.19 -30.53 11.78
C TYR A 1007 -40.38 -31.41 12.19
N GLY A 1008 -40.71 -31.46 13.49
CA GLY A 1008 -41.87 -32.20 13.97
C GLY A 1008 -43.20 -31.64 13.46
N VAL A 1009 -43.34 -30.31 13.36
CA VAL A 1009 -44.52 -29.68 12.73
C VAL A 1009 -44.59 -29.99 11.23
N GLY A 1010 -43.47 -29.94 10.50
CA GLY A 1010 -43.40 -30.32 9.09
C GLY A 1010 -43.83 -31.77 8.85
N ASN A 1011 -43.35 -32.71 9.68
CA ASN A 1011 -43.83 -34.09 9.67
C ASN A 1011 -45.33 -34.20 9.99
N TRP A 1012 -45.85 -33.38 10.92
CA TRP A 1012 -47.29 -33.33 11.23
C TRP A 1012 -48.15 -32.80 10.09
N HIS A 1013 -47.64 -31.93 9.22
CA HIS A 1013 -48.30 -31.64 7.95
C HIS A 1013 -48.20 -32.85 7.00
N LEU A 1014 -47.02 -33.45 6.84
CA LEU A 1014 -46.76 -34.56 5.92
C LEU A 1014 -47.65 -35.79 6.15
N TYR A 1015 -47.65 -36.35 7.37
CA TYR A 1015 -48.44 -37.56 7.66
C TYR A 1015 -49.95 -37.30 7.83
N ASN A 1016 -50.39 -36.04 7.67
CA ASN A 1016 -51.79 -35.62 7.59
C ASN A 1016 -52.10 -35.02 6.20
N GLY A 1017 -51.44 -35.51 5.15
CA GLY A 1017 -51.74 -35.22 3.73
C GLY A 1017 -51.26 -33.87 3.18
N ARG A 1018 -50.76 -32.98 4.03
CA ARG A 1018 -50.40 -31.59 3.70
C ARG A 1018 -48.94 -31.48 3.24
N ARG A 1019 -48.65 -32.07 2.07
CA ARG A 1019 -47.29 -32.16 1.52
C ARG A 1019 -46.67 -30.80 1.23
N ALA A 1020 -47.44 -29.85 0.69
CA ALA A 1020 -46.91 -28.53 0.30
C ALA A 1020 -46.46 -27.72 1.52
N GLU A 1021 -47.21 -27.74 2.62
CA GLU A 1021 -46.86 -27.06 3.86
C GLU A 1021 -45.69 -27.75 4.57
N ALA A 1022 -45.65 -29.09 4.57
CA ALA A 1022 -44.51 -29.85 5.06
C ALA A 1022 -43.21 -29.51 4.30
N GLU A 1023 -43.27 -29.52 2.96
CA GLU A 1023 -42.13 -29.17 2.11
C GLU A 1023 -41.70 -27.71 2.32
N THR A 1024 -42.65 -26.77 2.46
CA THR A 1024 -42.37 -25.37 2.78
C THR A 1024 -41.61 -25.23 4.11
N ILE A 1025 -42.05 -25.95 5.15
CA ILE A 1025 -41.39 -25.97 6.46
C ILE A 1025 -39.99 -26.59 6.35
N PHE A 1026 -39.83 -27.73 5.67
CA PHE A 1026 -38.53 -28.37 5.48
C PHE A 1026 -37.55 -27.51 4.66
N ARG A 1027 -38.01 -26.86 3.58
CA ARG A 1027 -37.21 -25.90 2.79
C ARG A 1027 -36.75 -24.72 3.64
N ARG A 1028 -37.61 -24.23 4.54
CA ARG A 1028 -37.26 -23.17 5.49
C ARG A 1028 -36.23 -23.64 6.52
N ILE A 1029 -36.32 -24.87 7.02
CA ILE A 1029 -35.31 -25.46 7.93
C ILE A 1029 -33.94 -25.52 7.23
N VAL A 1030 -33.85 -26.05 6.00
CA VAL A 1030 -32.55 -26.14 5.31
C VAL A 1030 -32.00 -24.79 4.82
N SER A 1031 -32.78 -23.71 4.87
CA SER A 1031 -32.24 -22.35 4.71
C SER A 1031 -31.43 -21.86 5.92
N ALA A 1032 -31.67 -22.41 7.12
CA ALA A 1032 -30.97 -22.05 8.35
C ALA A 1032 -29.56 -22.69 8.44
N ARG A 1033 -28.70 -22.35 7.47
CA ARG A 1033 -27.36 -22.97 7.26
C ARG A 1033 -26.39 -22.83 8.44
N GLY A 1034 -26.71 -22.08 9.49
CA GLY A 1034 -25.94 -22.08 10.74
C GLY A 1034 -26.09 -23.35 11.59
N GLN A 1035 -27.14 -24.15 11.36
CA GLN A 1035 -27.57 -25.24 12.24
C GLN A 1035 -27.57 -26.63 11.57
N TRP A 1036 -26.84 -26.79 10.47
CA TRP A 1036 -26.91 -27.96 9.58
C TRP A 1036 -26.54 -29.30 10.25
N ALA A 1037 -25.82 -29.28 11.37
CA ALA A 1037 -25.47 -30.47 12.15
C ALA A 1037 -26.60 -30.99 13.07
N SER A 1038 -27.69 -30.23 13.24
CA SER A 1038 -28.81 -30.61 14.11
C SER A 1038 -29.69 -31.72 13.52
N PHE A 1039 -30.27 -32.57 14.37
CA PHE A 1039 -31.11 -33.69 13.93
C PHE A 1039 -32.36 -33.26 13.18
N GLY A 1040 -33.00 -32.15 13.57
CA GLY A 1040 -34.13 -31.58 12.84
C GLY A 1040 -33.76 -31.10 11.43
N TYR A 1041 -32.57 -30.53 11.25
CA TYR A 1041 -32.07 -30.15 9.92
C TYR A 1041 -31.72 -31.39 9.09
N LEU A 1042 -30.95 -32.33 9.64
CA LEU A 1042 -30.61 -33.62 9.02
C LEU A 1042 -31.85 -34.35 8.50
N ALA A 1043 -32.91 -34.39 9.31
CA ALA A 1043 -34.13 -35.10 8.96
C ALA A 1043 -35.02 -34.32 7.99
N ALA A 1044 -35.07 -32.97 8.07
CA ALA A 1044 -35.73 -32.14 7.05
C ALA A 1044 -35.05 -32.27 5.68
N GLU A 1045 -33.71 -32.32 5.67
CA GLU A 1045 -32.90 -32.54 4.47
C GLU A 1045 -33.12 -33.94 3.86
N ALA A 1046 -33.19 -34.98 4.71
CA ALA A 1046 -33.53 -36.34 4.28
C ALA A 1046 -34.96 -36.42 3.71
N GLU A 1047 -35.94 -35.72 4.29
CA GLU A 1047 -37.29 -35.64 3.69
C GLU A 1047 -37.29 -34.90 2.35
N LEU A 1048 -36.57 -33.78 2.21
CA LEU A 1048 -36.46 -33.11 0.92
C LEU A 1048 -35.75 -33.95 -0.14
N ALA A 1049 -34.81 -34.82 0.24
CA ALA A 1049 -34.20 -35.79 -0.66
C ALA A 1049 -35.20 -36.89 -1.10
N ARG A 1050 -36.13 -37.30 -0.22
CA ARG A 1050 -37.23 -38.26 -0.48
C ARG A 1050 -38.45 -37.65 -1.19
N MET A 1051 -38.52 -36.32 -1.26
CA MET A 1051 -39.59 -35.56 -1.93
C MET A 1051 -39.26 -35.15 -3.36
N ARG A 1052 -38.00 -35.32 -3.78
CA ARG A 1052 -37.55 -35.24 -5.18
C ARG A 1052 -37.99 -36.50 -5.94
#